data_AF-A0A4P8SER7-F1
#
_entry.id   AF-A0A4P8SER7-F1
#
_cell.length_a   1.000
_cell.length_b   1.000
_cell.length_c   1.000
_cell.angle_alpha   90.00
_cell.angle_beta   90.00
_cell.angle_gamma   90.00
#
_symmetry.space_group_name_H-M   'P 1'
#
loop_
_entity.id
_entity.type
_entity.pdbx_description
1 polymer ?
#
loop_
_entity_poly.entity_id
_entity_poly.type
_entity_poly.pdbx_seq_one_letter_code
_entity_poly.pdbx_strand_id
1 'polypeptide(L)'
;MIISPPLLKAKDAHETDAAWIERVMTVVDRREYPVNGYSSWHGGIHIRQTDEGRPAESVRAIADGTVVSLRKSSDKRDQAPFNINADKPNTKGSDDGYVLIKHETEIGSGDVAKVAFYSLYMHLKSLAETVKAGEKVYRKDPLGLPGMVDGVNAFHFQIFCDDDNISKLTGRKSGELDISKNGRTDAVYGDIHFYLPPQTKFYDKASADNSTSITGLSELYTSNAPLYASMTLAQGNCTMVTRQKNTEIDGKYDLLGEPLVNADGEDYEYNLYKTALKNYKESPSAGFELLRFGRVINTDHETLVPADAPLWMTVNYPGGKGVVNLADPSIKKFSDADFPHWTGWQLIDDDSDNNSQCNSAIIKKLQEDGDYDNQCGKLICHFPFEWEKSTIDTRFSWLKTGSDEHDPMTEADYVKFKAHAEALCFDPGMFSSGRLWYFEPKSFIRHFRTCSWLGCDVIERVMTANTSKKNKNALEGIKNITSEYYADINRIMQKYNLSDAKRICHFLGQGAVESGYLLSMQETSQQQIIVDGVQKGGVIVEASTFNEATELGHWYGTLETEKDNYFSGKKYNSRGGYITGSYSWINGNCGDVDAQKFRGRGFKMLTGLDTYSSYWVYRGWLSKSDFDKYWWDDPEYKKKNAGGMKKKPPKIENPQKVTESAYDCIDTGGFFIVCFKSKVLKVMDEDKFGKSDDDNIILKVTKGINGADKGIAERKVATKKAKEVIDDEV
;
A
#
# COMPACT_ATOMS: atom_id res chain seq x y z
N MET A 1 -0.69 3.74 -2.54
CA MET A 1 -1.59 4.56 -3.36
C MET A 1 -2.90 3.82 -3.52
N ILE A 2 -4.04 4.48 -3.33
CA ILE A 2 -5.34 3.91 -3.71
C ILE A 2 -5.63 4.30 -5.15
N ILE A 3 -5.73 3.31 -6.04
CA ILE A 3 -5.94 3.51 -7.47
C ILE A 3 -6.81 2.39 -8.05
N SER A 4 -7.65 2.73 -9.03
CA SER A 4 -8.60 1.82 -9.66
C SER A 4 -8.61 1.94 -11.18
N PRO A 5 -9.11 0.92 -11.90
CA PRO A 5 -9.46 1.05 -13.30
C PRO A 5 -10.46 2.18 -13.57
N PRO A 6 -10.43 2.79 -14.77
CA PRO A 6 -11.38 3.83 -15.15
C PRO A 6 -12.80 3.32 -15.39
N LEU A 7 -13.00 1.99 -15.42
CA LEU A 7 -14.30 1.32 -15.43
C LEU A 7 -14.37 0.36 -14.24
N LEU A 8 -15.41 0.46 -13.41
CA LEU A 8 -15.55 -0.33 -12.18
C LEU A 8 -16.69 -1.33 -12.32
N LYS A 9 -16.36 -2.55 -12.73
CA LYS A 9 -17.30 -3.67 -12.80
C LYS A 9 -17.11 -4.56 -11.58
N ALA A 10 -18.20 -5.20 -11.14
CA ALA A 10 -18.13 -6.17 -10.05
C ALA A 10 -17.08 -7.24 -10.37
N LYS A 11 -16.31 -7.60 -9.35
CA LYS A 11 -15.28 -8.63 -9.42
C LYS A 11 -15.91 -10.01 -9.17
N ASP A 12 -15.50 -11.03 -9.93
CA ASP A 12 -15.99 -12.38 -9.67
C ASP A 12 -15.34 -12.96 -8.40
N ALA A 13 -16.03 -13.86 -7.70
CA ALA A 13 -15.65 -14.33 -6.36
C ALA A 13 -14.23 -14.94 -6.25
N HIS A 14 -13.67 -15.44 -7.36
CA HIS A 14 -12.34 -16.06 -7.44
C HIS A 14 -11.41 -15.36 -8.43
N GLU A 15 -11.81 -14.20 -8.94
CA GLU A 15 -11.00 -13.45 -9.88
C GLU A 15 -9.78 -12.86 -9.16
N THR A 16 -8.60 -12.89 -9.79
CA THR A 16 -7.43 -12.17 -9.28
C THR A 16 -7.55 -10.69 -9.64
N ASP A 17 -6.86 -9.80 -8.92
CA ASP A 17 -6.84 -8.38 -9.29
C ASP A 17 -6.30 -8.17 -10.71
N ALA A 18 -5.28 -8.93 -11.12
CA ALA A 18 -4.72 -8.83 -12.45
C ALA A 18 -5.73 -9.21 -13.54
N ALA A 19 -6.45 -10.33 -13.36
CA ALA A 19 -7.49 -10.80 -14.29
C ALA A 19 -8.67 -9.82 -14.36
N TRP A 20 -9.09 -9.29 -13.21
CA TRP A 20 -10.13 -8.26 -13.14
C TRP A 20 -9.74 -7.01 -13.93
N ILE A 21 -8.51 -6.52 -13.77
CA ILE A 21 -7.99 -5.37 -14.52
C ILE A 21 -7.95 -5.64 -16.02
N GLU A 22 -7.49 -6.83 -16.46
CA GLU A 22 -7.53 -7.19 -17.90
C GLU A 22 -8.96 -7.16 -18.44
N ARG A 23 -9.92 -7.74 -17.70
CA ARG A 23 -11.31 -7.80 -18.13
C ARG A 23 -11.96 -6.43 -18.24
N VAL A 24 -11.78 -5.56 -17.24
CA VAL A 24 -12.43 -4.23 -17.22
C VAL A 24 -11.73 -3.20 -18.11
N MET A 25 -10.47 -3.44 -18.49
CA MET A 25 -9.70 -2.58 -19.40
C MET A 25 -9.39 -3.30 -20.72
N THR A 26 -10.42 -3.92 -21.33
CA THR A 26 -10.29 -4.62 -22.61
C THR A 26 -9.85 -3.63 -23.70
N VAL A 27 -8.68 -3.89 -24.30
CA VAL A 27 -8.07 -3.03 -25.31
C VAL A 27 -8.67 -3.30 -26.69
N VAL A 28 -8.89 -2.25 -27.48
CA VAL A 28 -9.25 -2.37 -28.90
C VAL A 28 -8.02 -2.84 -29.68
N ASP A 29 -8.20 -3.86 -30.51
CA ASP A 29 -7.16 -4.42 -31.39
C ASP A 29 -6.40 -3.34 -32.19
N ARG A 30 -5.08 -3.46 -32.26
CA ARG A 30 -4.14 -2.55 -32.95
C ARG A 30 -4.07 -1.13 -32.37
N ARG A 31 -4.58 -0.93 -31.17
CA ARG A 31 -4.63 0.35 -30.44
C ARG A 31 -4.01 0.25 -29.05
N GLU A 32 -2.99 -0.59 -28.95
CA GLU A 32 -2.21 -0.88 -27.75
C GLU A 32 -1.13 0.17 -27.46
N TYR A 33 -0.54 0.05 -26.28
CA TYR A 33 0.67 0.76 -25.85
C TYR A 33 1.90 -0.18 -25.98
N PRO A 34 3.13 0.32 -26.19
CA PRO A 34 3.47 1.70 -26.56
C PRO A 34 3.45 1.97 -28.07
N VAL A 35 3.20 0.93 -28.87
CA VAL A 35 3.21 1.02 -30.34
C VAL A 35 1.85 0.60 -30.89
N ASN A 36 1.28 1.43 -31.75
CA ASN A 36 0.01 1.12 -32.42
C ASN A 36 0.22 0.15 -33.60
N GLY A 37 -0.88 -0.25 -34.25
CA GLY A 37 -0.83 -1.16 -35.39
C GLY A 37 -0.04 -0.70 -36.62
N TYR A 38 0.48 0.53 -36.65
CA TYR A 38 1.30 1.10 -37.74
C TYR A 38 2.71 1.47 -37.25
N SER A 39 3.21 0.78 -36.23
CA SER A 39 4.59 0.93 -35.73
C SER A 39 4.96 2.35 -35.27
N SER A 40 3.98 3.15 -34.86
CA SER A 40 4.17 4.51 -34.32
C SER A 40 3.88 4.56 -32.82
N TRP A 41 4.51 5.51 -32.11
CA TRP A 41 4.27 5.72 -30.69
C TRP A 41 2.79 5.99 -30.40
N HIS A 42 2.29 5.42 -29.30
CA HIS A 42 0.93 5.60 -28.82
C HIS A 42 0.93 5.72 -27.29
N GLY A 43 0.43 6.86 -26.79
CA GLY A 43 0.50 7.29 -25.39
C GLY A 43 -0.20 6.40 -24.37
N GLY A 44 -1.09 5.53 -24.82
CA GLY A 44 -1.95 4.75 -23.93
C GLY A 44 -2.69 3.64 -24.65
N ILE A 45 -3.93 3.39 -24.26
CA ILE A 45 -4.76 2.32 -24.80
C ILE A 45 -6.14 2.84 -25.14
N HIS A 46 -6.79 2.23 -26.12
CA HIS A 46 -8.22 2.42 -26.34
C HIS A 46 -9.02 1.35 -25.62
N ILE A 47 -9.79 1.73 -24.60
CA ILE A 47 -10.59 0.82 -23.78
C ILE A 47 -11.97 0.67 -24.42
N ARG A 48 -12.32 -0.56 -24.80
CA ARG A 48 -13.64 -0.89 -25.35
C ARG A 48 -14.69 -0.86 -24.26
N GLN A 49 -15.82 -0.20 -24.53
CA GLN A 49 -16.99 -0.36 -23.66
C GLN A 49 -17.73 -1.64 -24.05
N THR A 50 -17.71 -2.62 -23.16
CA THR A 50 -18.28 -3.97 -23.39
C THR A 50 -19.66 -4.16 -22.77
N ASP A 51 -20.19 -3.16 -22.05
CA ASP A 51 -21.49 -3.30 -21.38
C ASP A 51 -22.65 -3.10 -22.36
N GLU A 52 -23.54 -4.10 -22.41
CA GLU A 52 -24.84 -4.02 -23.08
C GLU A 52 -25.96 -3.53 -22.14
N GLY A 53 -25.68 -3.44 -20.83
CA GLY A 53 -26.63 -3.09 -19.77
C GLY A 53 -26.99 -1.59 -19.71
N ARG A 54 -28.17 -1.27 -19.17
CA ARG A 54 -28.62 0.09 -18.87
C ARG A 54 -28.73 0.31 -17.36
N PRO A 55 -28.18 1.42 -16.80
CA PRO A 55 -27.37 2.43 -17.48
C PRO A 55 -25.97 1.91 -17.85
N ALA A 56 -25.35 2.54 -18.86
CA ALA A 56 -23.98 2.21 -19.25
C ALA A 56 -22.98 2.58 -18.14
N GLU A 57 -21.91 1.80 -17.97
CA GLU A 57 -20.87 2.11 -16.98
C GLU A 57 -20.22 3.47 -17.30
N SER A 58 -20.03 4.27 -16.26
CA SER A 58 -19.38 5.58 -16.38
C SER A 58 -17.87 5.41 -16.40
N VAL A 59 -17.19 6.25 -17.18
CA VAL A 59 -15.75 6.43 -17.04
C VAL A 59 -15.49 7.20 -15.75
N ARG A 60 -14.54 6.74 -14.93
CA ARG A 60 -14.30 7.25 -13.57
C ARG A 60 -12.85 7.66 -13.35
N ALA A 61 -12.65 8.57 -12.40
CA ALA A 61 -11.33 8.96 -11.94
C ALA A 61 -10.60 7.76 -11.33
N ILE A 62 -9.38 7.47 -11.80
CA ILE A 62 -8.58 6.34 -11.33
C ILE A 62 -8.00 6.56 -9.93
N ALA A 63 -7.83 7.82 -9.54
CA ALA A 63 -7.29 8.27 -8.27
C ALA A 63 -7.78 9.70 -8.00
N ASP A 64 -7.66 10.15 -6.76
CA ASP A 64 -7.94 11.54 -6.38
C ASP A 64 -7.04 12.50 -7.18
N GLY A 65 -7.58 13.65 -7.57
CA GLY A 65 -6.86 14.60 -8.41
C GLY A 65 -7.59 15.92 -8.63
N THR A 66 -6.97 16.78 -9.42
CA THR A 66 -7.53 18.06 -9.86
C THR A 66 -7.71 18.03 -11.37
N VAL A 67 -8.89 18.40 -11.86
CA VAL A 67 -9.14 18.51 -13.30
C VAL A 67 -8.39 19.72 -13.84
N VAL A 68 -7.41 19.49 -14.70
CA VAL A 68 -6.54 20.55 -15.24
C VAL A 68 -7.14 21.15 -16.50
N SER A 69 -7.73 20.31 -17.36
CA SER A 69 -8.35 20.70 -18.60
C SER A 69 -9.45 19.72 -18.98
N LEU A 70 -10.46 20.20 -19.72
CA LEU A 70 -11.57 19.39 -20.20
C LEU A 70 -12.20 20.02 -21.45
N ARG A 71 -12.84 19.18 -22.27
CA ARG A 71 -13.71 19.62 -23.38
C ARG A 71 -14.98 18.77 -23.38
N LYS A 72 -16.13 19.41 -23.52
CA LYS A 72 -17.39 18.69 -23.79
C LYS A 72 -17.39 18.27 -25.26
N SER A 73 -17.86 17.04 -25.54
CA SER A 73 -17.99 16.56 -26.93
C SER A 73 -18.92 17.46 -27.73
N SER A 74 -18.57 17.66 -29.00
CA SER A 74 -19.38 18.36 -29.97
C SER A 74 -20.39 17.40 -30.64
N ASP A 75 -21.51 17.94 -31.13
CA ASP A 75 -22.47 17.17 -31.92
C ASP A 75 -22.00 16.94 -33.38
N LYS A 76 -20.70 17.13 -33.65
CA LYS A 76 -20.10 17.09 -34.99
C LYS A 76 -19.24 15.84 -35.23
N ARG A 77 -19.30 14.85 -34.34
CA ARG A 77 -18.53 13.59 -34.41
C ARG A 77 -18.44 13.00 -35.83
N ASP A 78 -19.58 12.87 -36.52
CA ASP A 78 -19.65 12.21 -37.83
C ASP A 78 -19.30 13.15 -39.01
N GLN A 79 -18.96 14.41 -38.76
CA GLN A 79 -18.59 15.42 -39.75
C GLN A 79 -17.07 15.65 -39.78
N ALA A 80 -16.55 16.17 -40.89
CA ALA A 80 -15.18 16.67 -40.92
C ALA A 80 -15.02 17.86 -39.93
N PRO A 81 -13.88 17.97 -39.22
CA PRO A 81 -12.70 17.11 -39.31
C PRO A 81 -12.70 15.89 -38.38
N PHE A 82 -13.71 15.69 -37.51
CA PHE A 82 -13.74 14.58 -36.53
C PHE A 82 -13.96 13.19 -37.15
N ASN A 83 -14.54 13.14 -38.34
CA ASN A 83 -14.53 11.97 -39.20
C ASN A 83 -13.58 12.24 -40.38
N ILE A 84 -12.37 11.68 -40.33
CA ILE A 84 -11.36 11.84 -41.40
C ILE A 84 -11.84 11.27 -42.74
N ASN A 85 -12.79 10.32 -42.71
CA ASN A 85 -13.39 9.68 -43.88
C ASN A 85 -14.84 10.16 -44.10
N ALA A 86 -15.20 11.39 -43.71
CA ALA A 86 -16.56 11.93 -43.86
C ALA A 86 -17.06 12.00 -45.31
N ASP A 87 -16.14 11.95 -46.29
CA ASP A 87 -16.42 11.87 -47.72
C ASP A 87 -16.85 10.47 -48.19
N LYS A 88 -16.64 9.43 -47.36
CA LYS A 88 -17.04 8.05 -47.65
C LYS A 88 -18.37 7.70 -46.98
N PRO A 89 -19.25 6.92 -47.65
CA PRO A 89 -20.52 6.52 -47.05
C PRO A 89 -20.32 5.58 -45.85
N ASN A 90 -21.23 5.65 -44.88
CA ASN A 90 -21.28 4.78 -43.69
C ASN A 90 -20.06 4.81 -42.77
N THR A 91 -19.24 5.86 -42.82
CA THR A 91 -18.15 6.07 -41.87
C THR A 91 -18.65 6.83 -40.64
N LYS A 92 -18.04 6.55 -39.49
CA LYS A 92 -18.33 7.19 -38.20
C LYS A 92 -17.04 7.77 -37.67
N GLY A 93 -17.13 8.97 -37.10
CA GLY A 93 -15.97 9.66 -36.55
C GLY A 93 -15.76 9.39 -35.07
N SER A 94 -14.89 10.21 -34.49
CA SER A 94 -14.47 10.12 -33.10
C SER A 94 -15.05 11.26 -32.27
N ASP A 95 -15.53 10.96 -31.07
CA ASP A 95 -15.99 11.98 -30.12
C ASP A 95 -14.78 12.84 -29.67
N ASP A 96 -14.98 14.13 -29.45
CA ASP A 96 -13.88 15.06 -29.11
C ASP A 96 -13.89 15.50 -27.65
N GLY A 97 -14.80 14.96 -26.82
CA GLY A 97 -14.80 15.25 -25.40
C GLY A 97 -13.62 14.61 -24.66
N TYR A 98 -13.05 15.32 -23.68
CA TYR A 98 -11.98 14.80 -22.84
C TYR A 98 -11.96 15.39 -21.43
N VAL A 99 -11.24 14.69 -20.54
CA VAL A 99 -10.84 15.18 -19.21
C VAL A 99 -9.36 14.87 -18.99
N LEU A 100 -8.59 15.87 -18.57
CA LEU A 100 -7.21 15.73 -18.13
C LEU A 100 -7.14 16.00 -16.62
N ILE A 101 -6.58 15.06 -15.86
CA ILE A 101 -6.49 15.13 -14.40
C ILE A 101 -5.02 15.12 -13.98
N LYS A 102 -4.64 16.01 -13.07
CA LYS A 102 -3.39 15.96 -12.32
C LYS A 102 -3.63 15.22 -11.01
N HIS A 103 -2.82 14.21 -10.76
CA HIS A 103 -2.80 13.49 -9.49
C HIS A 103 -1.58 13.92 -8.70
N GLU A 104 -1.78 14.29 -7.44
CA GLU A 104 -0.71 14.60 -6.49
C GLU A 104 -0.94 13.71 -5.28
N THR A 105 0.01 12.84 -4.99
CA THR A 105 -0.17 11.80 -3.98
C THR A 105 1.18 11.37 -3.39
N GLU A 106 1.11 10.42 -2.46
CA GLU A 106 2.25 9.87 -1.75
C GLU A 106 2.32 8.36 -1.97
N ILE A 107 3.53 7.87 -2.20
CA ILE A 107 3.82 6.42 -2.32
C ILE A 107 4.67 5.89 -1.17
N GLY A 108 4.91 6.74 -0.17
CA GLY A 108 5.86 6.53 0.91
C GLY A 108 5.98 7.79 1.79
N SER A 109 6.94 7.79 2.70
CA SER A 109 7.19 8.89 3.63
C SER A 109 8.13 9.95 3.07
N GLY A 110 7.90 11.22 3.44
CA GLY A 110 8.78 12.34 3.08
C GLY A 110 8.59 12.88 1.66
N ASP A 111 9.26 14.00 1.36
CA ASP A 111 9.02 14.76 0.12
C ASP A 111 9.47 14.04 -1.15
N VAL A 112 10.44 13.13 -1.05
CA VAL A 112 10.91 12.30 -2.17
C VAL A 112 9.87 11.28 -2.63
N ALA A 113 8.94 10.90 -1.75
CA ALA A 113 7.84 9.99 -2.03
C ALA A 113 6.53 10.72 -2.42
N LYS A 114 6.54 12.06 -2.47
CA LYS A 114 5.45 12.87 -3.05
C LYS A 114 5.59 12.94 -4.56
N VAL A 115 4.65 12.31 -5.25
CA VAL A 115 4.66 12.11 -6.69
C VAL A 115 3.49 12.85 -7.36
N ALA A 116 3.72 13.27 -8.59
CA ALA A 116 2.67 13.74 -9.49
C ALA A 116 2.68 12.96 -10.81
N PHE A 117 1.49 12.68 -11.32
CA PHE A 117 1.27 12.09 -12.63
C PHE A 117 -0.05 12.59 -13.20
N TYR A 118 -0.28 12.33 -14.48
CA TYR A 118 -1.46 12.77 -15.20
C TYR A 118 -2.19 11.58 -15.79
N SER A 119 -3.51 11.69 -15.85
CA SER A 119 -4.36 10.78 -16.62
C SER A 119 -5.22 11.57 -17.59
N LEU A 120 -5.26 11.10 -18.84
CA LEU A 120 -6.08 11.69 -19.90
C LEU A 120 -7.13 10.67 -20.35
N TYR A 121 -8.37 11.12 -20.38
CA TYR A 121 -9.56 10.39 -20.81
C TYR A 121 -10.10 11.09 -22.05
N MET A 122 -9.83 10.55 -23.24
CA MET A 122 -10.17 11.16 -24.52
C MET A 122 -11.25 10.35 -25.24
N HIS A 123 -12.03 10.98 -26.10
CA HIS A 123 -13.19 10.41 -26.79
C HIS A 123 -14.39 10.08 -25.87
N LEU A 124 -14.68 10.97 -24.93
CA LEU A 124 -15.90 10.93 -24.13
C LEU A 124 -17.04 11.62 -24.86
N LYS A 125 -18.22 10.97 -24.98
CA LYS A 125 -19.40 11.60 -25.61
C LYS A 125 -20.12 12.60 -24.71
N SER A 126 -19.96 12.48 -23.40
CA SER A 126 -20.53 13.40 -22.42
C SER A 126 -19.68 13.41 -21.16
N LEU A 127 -19.68 14.55 -20.46
CA LEU A 127 -19.03 14.72 -19.17
C LEU A 127 -20.06 14.70 -18.05
N ALA A 128 -19.69 14.21 -16.87
CA ALA A 128 -20.51 14.33 -15.68
C ALA A 128 -20.60 15.80 -15.22
N GLU A 129 -21.75 16.21 -14.67
CA GLU A 129 -22.00 17.61 -14.26
C GLU A 129 -21.06 18.12 -13.16
N THR A 130 -20.49 17.19 -12.38
CA THR A 130 -19.54 17.46 -11.30
C THR A 130 -18.14 17.81 -11.80
N VAL A 131 -17.80 17.49 -13.05
CA VAL A 131 -16.44 17.69 -13.59
C VAL A 131 -16.28 19.12 -14.09
N LYS A 132 -15.36 19.86 -13.47
CA LYS A 132 -15.05 21.26 -13.81
C LYS A 132 -13.54 21.50 -13.68
N ALA A 133 -12.98 22.31 -14.57
CA ALA A 133 -11.57 22.68 -14.52
C ALA A 133 -11.25 23.41 -13.22
N GLY A 134 -10.11 23.07 -12.61
CA GLY A 134 -9.67 23.58 -11.30
C GLY A 134 -10.26 22.85 -10.09
N GLU A 135 -11.33 22.07 -10.26
CA GLU A 135 -11.99 21.38 -9.15
C GLU A 135 -11.36 20.02 -8.85
N LYS A 136 -11.55 19.57 -7.61
CA LYS A 136 -11.17 18.23 -7.17
C LYS A 136 -12.15 17.18 -7.69
N VAL A 137 -11.59 16.04 -8.07
CA VAL A 137 -12.32 14.80 -8.31
C VAL A 137 -11.70 13.72 -7.44
N TYR A 138 -12.53 12.87 -6.86
CA TYR A 138 -12.08 11.76 -6.04
C TYR A 138 -12.11 10.48 -6.86
N ARG A 139 -11.26 9.52 -6.49
CA ARG A 139 -11.27 8.17 -7.05
C ARG A 139 -12.71 7.63 -7.08
N LYS A 140 -13.07 7.02 -8.21
CA LYS A 140 -14.42 6.48 -8.51
C LYS A 140 -15.47 7.52 -8.88
N ASP A 141 -15.21 8.82 -8.74
CA ASP A 141 -16.14 9.84 -9.21
C ASP A 141 -16.37 9.68 -10.73
N PRO A 142 -17.64 9.75 -11.19
CA PRO A 142 -17.93 9.68 -12.61
C PRO A 142 -17.36 10.91 -13.32
N LEU A 143 -16.62 10.66 -14.39
CA LEU A 143 -16.06 11.69 -15.27
C LEU A 143 -16.94 11.94 -16.49
N GLY A 144 -17.61 10.90 -16.98
CA GLY A 144 -18.40 10.97 -18.20
C GLY A 144 -18.82 9.60 -18.72
N LEU A 145 -19.34 9.58 -19.94
CA LEU A 145 -19.69 8.34 -20.64
C LEU A 145 -18.71 8.06 -21.78
N PRO A 146 -18.36 6.79 -22.03
CA PRO A 146 -17.53 6.43 -23.17
C PRO A 146 -18.23 6.83 -24.47
N GLY A 147 -17.45 7.39 -25.40
CA GLY A 147 -17.89 7.79 -26.72
C GLY A 147 -17.51 6.77 -27.79
N MET A 148 -17.20 7.28 -28.98
CA MET A 148 -16.81 6.49 -30.13
C MET A 148 -15.41 6.92 -30.60
N VAL A 149 -14.65 5.94 -31.09
CA VAL A 149 -13.36 6.13 -31.76
C VAL A 149 -13.42 5.42 -33.11
N ASP A 150 -13.48 6.19 -34.20
CA ASP A 150 -13.60 5.68 -35.57
C ASP A 150 -14.71 4.62 -35.74
N GLY A 151 -15.86 4.87 -35.10
CA GLY A 151 -17.00 3.96 -35.12
C GLY A 151 -16.95 2.78 -34.13
N VAL A 152 -15.91 2.67 -33.30
CA VAL A 152 -15.83 1.70 -32.20
C VAL A 152 -16.28 2.35 -30.89
N ASN A 153 -17.17 1.69 -30.13
CA ASN A 153 -17.57 2.16 -28.80
C ASN A 153 -16.41 1.97 -27.80
N ALA A 154 -15.62 3.03 -27.61
CA ALA A 154 -14.38 3.02 -26.86
C ALA A 154 -14.00 4.44 -26.42
N PHE A 155 -13.00 4.54 -25.55
CA PHE A 155 -12.35 5.81 -25.20
C PHE A 155 -10.84 5.60 -25.09
N HIS A 156 -10.05 6.63 -25.38
CA HIS A 156 -8.60 6.58 -25.20
C HIS A 156 -8.25 6.92 -23.75
N PHE A 157 -7.32 6.15 -23.17
CA PHE A 157 -6.84 6.33 -21.81
C PHE A 157 -5.31 6.22 -21.77
N GLN A 158 -4.65 7.27 -21.26
CA GLN A 158 -3.19 7.29 -21.07
C GLN A 158 -2.81 7.83 -19.70
N ILE A 159 -1.66 7.37 -19.20
CA ILE A 159 -1.05 7.79 -17.93
C ILE A 159 0.39 8.22 -18.21
N PHE A 160 0.76 9.40 -17.73
CA PHE A 160 2.09 9.95 -17.99
C PHE A 160 2.59 10.89 -16.90
N CYS A 161 3.90 11.16 -16.89
CA CYS A 161 4.54 12.11 -15.98
C CYS A 161 5.72 12.83 -16.66
N ASP A 162 6.25 13.85 -15.99
CA ASP A 162 7.44 14.60 -16.42
C ASP A 162 8.75 13.96 -15.88
N ASP A 163 9.88 14.49 -16.33
CA ASP A 163 11.23 14.06 -15.92
C ASP A 163 11.51 14.22 -14.41
N ASP A 164 10.84 15.15 -13.75
CA ASP A 164 10.98 15.35 -12.31
C ASP A 164 10.32 14.20 -11.55
N ASN A 165 9.15 13.75 -12.02
CA ASN A 165 8.36 12.73 -11.33
C ASN A 165 8.74 11.30 -11.69
N ILE A 166 9.32 11.01 -12.87
CA ILE A 166 9.73 9.64 -13.22
C ILE A 166 10.69 9.05 -12.18
N SER A 167 11.62 9.87 -11.68
CA SER A 167 12.59 9.44 -10.68
C SER A 167 12.00 9.20 -9.30
N LYS A 168 10.95 9.95 -8.94
CA LYS A 168 10.24 9.77 -7.67
C LYS A 168 9.34 8.53 -7.71
N LEU A 169 8.70 8.28 -8.86
CA LEU A 169 7.87 7.10 -9.09
C LEU A 169 8.72 5.82 -9.12
N THR A 170 9.80 5.81 -9.90
CA THR A 170 10.58 4.59 -10.17
C THR A 170 11.81 4.40 -9.29
N GLY A 171 12.23 5.42 -8.54
CA GLY A 171 13.46 5.41 -7.76
C GLY A 171 14.74 5.51 -8.61
N ARG A 172 14.65 5.71 -9.93
CA ARG A 172 15.79 5.77 -10.85
C ARG A 172 15.53 6.69 -12.05
N LYS A 173 16.61 7.06 -12.75
CA LYS A 173 16.57 7.82 -14.03
C LYS A 173 17.22 7.06 -15.19
N SER A 174 17.74 5.86 -14.92
CA SER A 174 18.46 5.01 -15.89
C SER A 174 17.68 3.71 -16.14
N GLY A 175 17.99 3.04 -17.25
CA GLY A 175 17.34 1.79 -17.65
C GLY A 175 17.47 0.66 -16.63
N GLU A 176 18.66 0.46 -16.05
CA GLU A 176 18.91 -0.53 -14.99
C GLU A 176 18.96 0.10 -13.59
N LEU A 177 18.64 -0.69 -12.57
CA LEU A 177 18.71 -0.27 -11.16
C LEU A 177 20.16 -0.25 -10.69
N ASP A 178 20.49 0.68 -9.81
CA ASP A 178 21.79 0.71 -9.13
C ASP A 178 21.91 -0.43 -8.11
N ILE A 179 22.52 -1.53 -8.54
CA ILE A 179 22.76 -2.74 -7.73
C ILE A 179 23.99 -2.64 -6.81
N SER A 180 24.64 -1.47 -6.71
CA SER A 180 25.76 -1.27 -5.78
C SER A 180 25.30 -0.99 -4.34
N LYS A 181 24.03 -0.63 -4.16
CA LYS A 181 23.41 -0.24 -2.88
C LYS A 181 22.02 -0.85 -2.73
N ASN A 182 21.47 -0.77 -1.53
CA ASN A 182 20.06 -1.13 -1.32
C ASN A 182 19.14 -0.09 -1.95
N GLY A 183 17.92 -0.50 -2.27
CA GLY A 183 16.85 0.37 -2.72
C GLY A 183 16.36 1.35 -1.65
N ARG A 184 15.30 2.06 -1.99
CA ARG A 184 14.70 3.12 -1.18
C ARG A 184 14.22 2.67 0.20
N THR A 185 14.11 3.62 1.12
CA THR A 185 13.52 3.43 2.46
C THR A 185 12.34 4.37 2.70
N ASP A 186 12.24 5.45 1.92
CA ASP A 186 11.12 6.38 1.89
C ASP A 186 9.86 5.72 1.34
N ALA A 187 9.98 4.90 0.29
CA ALA A 187 8.89 4.10 -0.26
C ALA A 187 9.33 2.63 -0.34
N VAL A 188 8.57 1.76 0.34
CA VAL A 188 8.80 0.30 0.39
C VAL A 188 7.44 -0.37 0.35
N TYR A 189 7.17 -1.15 -0.71
CA TYR A 189 5.89 -1.82 -0.88
C TYR A 189 5.99 -3.02 -1.83
N GLY A 190 4.91 -3.80 -1.91
CA GLY A 190 4.83 -4.98 -2.77
C GLY A 190 5.82 -6.07 -2.38
N ASP A 191 6.37 -6.75 -3.38
CA ASP A 191 7.39 -7.77 -3.21
C ASP A 191 8.73 -7.17 -2.76
N ILE A 192 9.52 -7.96 -2.05
CA ILE A 192 10.88 -7.62 -1.67
C ILE A 192 11.86 -8.41 -2.52
N HIS A 193 12.84 -7.72 -3.09
CA HIS A 193 13.79 -8.29 -4.03
C HIS A 193 15.21 -8.29 -3.50
N PHE A 194 15.97 -9.30 -3.88
CA PHE A 194 17.35 -9.51 -3.47
C PHE A 194 18.22 -9.69 -4.70
N TYR A 195 19.21 -8.82 -4.84
CA TYR A 195 20.33 -9.02 -5.75
C TYR A 195 21.40 -9.85 -5.04
N LEU A 196 21.65 -11.06 -5.54
CA LEU A 196 22.71 -11.95 -5.06
C LEU A 196 23.88 -11.84 -6.05
N PRO A 197 25.04 -11.29 -5.64
CA PRO A 197 26.18 -11.18 -6.55
C PRO A 197 26.73 -12.56 -6.94
N PRO A 198 27.58 -12.65 -7.97
CA PRO A 198 28.40 -13.84 -8.20
C PRO A 198 29.19 -14.19 -6.93
N GLN A 199 29.55 -15.47 -6.81
CA GLN A 199 30.22 -16.07 -5.65
C GLN A 199 29.36 -16.13 -4.39
N THR A 200 28.03 -15.98 -4.52
CA THR A 200 27.10 -16.23 -3.41
C THR A 200 27.03 -17.72 -3.14
N LYS A 201 27.21 -18.11 -1.87
CA LYS A 201 27.22 -19.50 -1.42
C LYS A 201 25.84 -19.93 -0.92
N PHE A 202 25.47 -21.16 -1.24
CA PHE A 202 24.22 -21.81 -0.85
C PHE A 202 24.54 -23.08 -0.06
N TYR A 203 23.81 -23.29 1.03
CA TYR A 203 24.06 -24.37 1.98
C TYR A 203 22.86 -25.32 2.11
N ASP A 204 23.09 -26.48 2.71
CA ASP A 204 22.08 -27.52 2.97
C ASP A 204 20.98 -27.08 3.94
N LYS A 205 21.30 -26.17 4.85
CA LYS A 205 20.40 -25.68 5.91
C LYS A 205 20.86 -24.34 6.48
N ALA A 206 19.98 -23.71 7.25
CA ALA A 206 20.31 -22.54 8.06
C ALA A 206 21.27 -22.91 9.21
N SER A 207 22.09 -21.94 9.63
CA SER A 207 22.98 -22.10 10.77
C SER A 207 22.21 -22.35 12.07
N ALA A 208 22.80 -23.14 12.97
CA ALA A 208 22.26 -23.35 14.32
C ALA A 208 22.17 -22.00 15.07
N ASP A 209 21.16 -21.89 15.93
CA ASP A 209 20.87 -20.70 16.74
C ASP A 209 20.74 -19.38 15.95
N ASN A 210 20.46 -19.47 14.64
CA ASN A 210 20.40 -18.32 13.75
C ASN A 210 21.69 -17.48 13.76
N SER A 211 22.86 -18.14 13.79
CA SER A 211 24.16 -17.47 13.76
C SER A 211 24.67 -17.22 12.34
N THR A 212 25.66 -16.33 12.18
CA THR A 212 26.39 -16.11 10.92
C THR A 212 27.44 -17.18 10.62
N SER A 213 27.70 -18.09 11.58
CA SER A 213 28.68 -19.16 11.40
C SER A 213 28.23 -20.17 10.36
N ILE A 214 29.13 -20.47 9.41
CA ILE A 214 28.95 -21.53 8.41
C ILE A 214 29.54 -22.88 8.84
N THR A 215 30.03 -22.97 10.08
CA THR A 215 30.64 -24.19 10.61
C THR A 215 29.60 -25.32 10.67
N GLY A 216 29.89 -26.45 10.04
CA GLY A 216 28.99 -27.61 10.02
C GLY A 216 27.86 -27.52 8.99
N LEU A 217 27.86 -26.49 8.13
CA LEU A 217 27.04 -26.43 6.94
C LEU A 217 27.76 -27.10 5.75
N SER A 218 27.00 -27.78 4.90
CA SER A 218 27.52 -28.31 3.63
C SER A 218 27.21 -27.33 2.52
N GLU A 219 28.24 -26.84 1.83
CA GLU A 219 28.05 -26.01 0.63
C GLU A 219 27.44 -26.87 -0.49
N LEU A 220 26.28 -26.46 -1.01
CA LEU A 220 25.59 -27.12 -2.12
C LEU A 220 25.94 -26.50 -3.47
N TYR A 221 26.17 -25.18 -3.49
CA TYR A 221 26.39 -24.42 -4.71
C TYR A 221 27.06 -23.08 -4.41
N THR A 222 27.87 -22.60 -5.36
CA THR A 222 28.40 -21.23 -5.40
C THR A 222 28.04 -20.62 -6.76
N SER A 223 27.39 -19.45 -6.75
CA SER A 223 26.95 -18.81 -7.99
C SER A 223 28.12 -18.31 -8.84
N ASN A 224 28.08 -18.55 -10.14
CA ASN A 224 29.06 -17.97 -11.08
C ASN A 224 28.56 -16.69 -11.76
N ALA A 225 27.26 -16.41 -11.65
CA ALA A 225 26.60 -15.23 -12.20
C ALA A 225 25.62 -14.66 -11.16
N PRO A 226 25.17 -13.39 -11.32
CA PRO A 226 24.21 -12.81 -10.41
C PRO A 226 22.86 -13.53 -10.45
N LEU A 227 22.20 -13.62 -9.30
CA LEU A 227 20.83 -14.13 -9.18
C LEU A 227 19.93 -13.04 -8.59
N TYR A 228 18.65 -13.06 -8.97
CA TYR A 228 17.67 -12.06 -8.56
C TYR A 228 16.48 -12.77 -7.91
N ALA A 229 16.40 -12.75 -6.59
CA ALA A 229 15.32 -13.38 -5.86
C ALA A 229 14.20 -12.36 -5.53
N SER A 230 12.94 -12.78 -5.59
CA SER A 230 11.76 -12.01 -5.17
C SER A 230 11.00 -12.78 -4.11
N MET A 231 10.70 -12.14 -3.00
CA MET A 231 9.94 -12.66 -1.87
C MET A 231 8.57 -11.98 -1.79
N THR A 232 7.51 -12.77 -1.91
CA THR A 232 6.12 -12.34 -1.75
C THR A 232 5.57 -12.88 -0.44
N LEU A 233 4.94 -12.01 0.37
CA LEU A 233 4.25 -12.39 1.60
C LEU A 233 2.74 -12.13 1.46
N ALA A 234 1.94 -13.18 1.32
CA ALA A 234 0.51 -13.06 1.08
C ALA A 234 -0.29 -14.20 1.70
N GLN A 235 -1.34 -13.87 2.46
CA GLN A 235 -2.33 -14.81 3.01
C GLN A 235 -1.72 -16.02 3.74
N GLY A 236 -0.66 -15.79 4.52
CA GLY A 236 0.06 -16.84 5.23
C GLY A 236 1.26 -17.40 4.50
N ASN A 237 1.37 -17.21 3.18
CA ASN A 237 2.46 -17.79 2.39
C ASN A 237 3.64 -16.84 2.25
N CYS A 238 4.84 -17.41 2.25
CA CYS A 238 6.04 -16.83 1.68
C CYS A 238 6.36 -17.55 0.37
N THR A 239 6.34 -16.82 -0.75
CA THR A 239 6.73 -17.34 -2.06
C THR A 239 8.05 -16.72 -2.48
N MET A 240 9.05 -17.56 -2.79
CA MET A 240 10.35 -17.14 -3.30
C MET A 240 10.48 -17.54 -4.77
N VAL A 241 10.76 -16.57 -5.63
CA VAL A 241 11.03 -16.76 -7.06
C VAL A 241 12.44 -16.29 -7.35
N THR A 242 13.24 -17.06 -8.08
CA THR A 242 14.60 -16.65 -8.46
C THR A 242 14.71 -16.52 -9.97
N ARG A 243 15.44 -15.51 -10.42
CA ARG A 243 15.74 -15.25 -11.83
C ARG A 243 17.23 -15.11 -12.09
N GLN A 244 17.62 -15.33 -13.34
CA GLN A 244 18.96 -15.04 -13.84
C GLN A 244 18.84 -14.32 -15.20
N LYS A 245 19.75 -13.38 -15.48
CA LYS A 245 19.77 -12.65 -16.75
C LYS A 245 20.02 -13.66 -17.89
N ASN A 246 19.20 -13.61 -18.93
CA ASN A 246 19.36 -14.42 -20.13
C ASN A 246 20.60 -13.96 -20.90
N THR A 247 21.35 -14.89 -21.49
CA THR A 247 22.60 -14.59 -22.20
C THR A 247 22.43 -14.30 -23.69
N GLU A 248 21.26 -14.59 -24.25
CA GLU A 248 20.94 -14.47 -25.68
C GLU A 248 20.03 -13.26 -25.96
N ILE A 249 19.00 -13.08 -25.14
CA ILE A 249 18.00 -12.00 -25.24
C ILE A 249 18.32 -10.95 -24.17
N ASP A 250 18.72 -9.76 -24.59
CA ASP A 250 19.05 -8.68 -23.66
C ASP A 250 17.80 -8.18 -22.93
N GLY A 251 17.96 -7.80 -21.67
CA GLY A 251 16.85 -7.37 -20.82
C GLY A 251 15.91 -8.50 -20.34
N LYS A 252 16.07 -9.74 -20.81
CA LYS A 252 15.28 -10.90 -20.35
C LYS A 252 15.89 -11.56 -19.12
N TYR A 253 15.01 -12.01 -18.22
CA TYR A 253 15.39 -12.66 -16.96
C TYR A 253 14.59 -13.96 -16.77
N ASP A 254 15.25 -15.09 -16.93
CA ASP A 254 14.64 -16.41 -16.88
C ASP A 254 14.42 -16.88 -15.44
N LEU A 255 13.29 -17.55 -15.21
CA LEU A 255 13.00 -18.21 -13.93
C LEU A 255 13.95 -19.39 -13.71
N LEU A 256 14.48 -19.49 -12.49
CA LEU A 256 15.28 -20.63 -12.04
C LEU A 256 14.41 -21.56 -11.18
N GLY A 257 14.00 -22.69 -11.76
CA GLY A 257 13.15 -23.68 -11.10
C GLY A 257 11.74 -23.16 -10.79
N GLU A 258 10.93 -24.02 -10.17
CA GLU A 258 9.58 -23.65 -9.74
C GLU A 258 9.60 -22.70 -8.54
N PRO A 259 8.61 -21.81 -8.40
CA PRO A 259 8.43 -20.99 -7.21
C PRO A 259 8.45 -21.81 -5.92
N LEU A 260 9.24 -21.38 -4.94
CA LEU A 260 9.30 -22.01 -3.63
C LEU A 260 8.23 -21.40 -2.72
N VAL A 261 7.26 -22.21 -2.29
CA VAL A 261 6.19 -21.77 -1.37
C VAL A 261 6.46 -22.34 0.01
N ASN A 262 6.56 -21.48 1.03
CA ASN A 262 6.74 -21.84 2.44
C ASN A 262 7.94 -22.78 2.68
N ALA A 263 9.00 -22.66 1.87
CA ALA A 263 10.19 -23.51 1.97
C ALA A 263 10.87 -23.42 3.34
N ASP A 264 10.76 -22.29 4.02
CA ASP A 264 11.38 -22.01 5.32
C ASP A 264 10.38 -22.11 6.50
N GLY A 265 9.16 -22.62 6.26
CA GLY A 265 8.16 -22.92 7.29
C GLY A 265 6.72 -22.74 6.82
N GLU A 266 5.81 -23.59 7.32
CA GLU A 266 4.37 -23.48 7.06
C GLU A 266 3.78 -22.17 7.60
N ASP A 267 2.77 -21.64 6.89
CA ASP A 267 2.10 -20.39 7.26
C ASP A 267 3.12 -19.27 7.59
N TYR A 268 4.21 -19.18 6.81
CA TYR A 268 5.37 -18.34 7.11
C TYR A 268 5.00 -16.90 7.47
N GLU A 269 4.12 -16.27 6.68
CA GLU A 269 3.69 -14.88 6.86
C GLU A 269 2.92 -14.68 8.18
N TYR A 270 2.04 -15.62 8.55
CA TYR A 270 1.34 -15.57 9.84
C TYR A 270 2.27 -15.86 11.03
N ASN A 271 3.39 -16.53 10.79
CA ASN A 271 4.33 -16.95 11.81
C ASN A 271 5.53 -16.01 12.00
N LEU A 272 5.61 -14.89 11.27
CA LEU A 272 6.70 -13.92 11.35
C LEU A 272 7.01 -13.49 12.79
N TYR A 273 6.00 -13.19 13.61
CA TYR A 273 6.20 -12.82 15.01
C TYR A 273 6.86 -13.93 15.83
N LYS A 274 6.41 -15.17 15.65
CA LYS A 274 6.95 -16.34 16.34
C LYS A 274 8.40 -16.60 15.91
N THR A 275 8.68 -16.48 14.61
CA THR A 275 10.03 -16.58 14.06
C THR A 275 10.93 -15.48 14.61
N ALA A 276 10.43 -14.24 14.67
CA ALA A 276 11.19 -13.11 15.17
C ALA A 276 11.58 -13.29 16.64
N LEU A 277 10.64 -13.68 17.49
CA LEU A 277 10.86 -14.00 18.90
C LEU A 277 11.82 -15.16 19.15
N LYS A 278 11.96 -16.08 18.18
CA LYS A 278 12.84 -17.25 18.26
C LYS A 278 14.26 -16.89 17.83
N ASN A 279 14.39 -16.19 16.71
CA ASN A 279 15.65 -16.00 16.00
C ASN A 279 16.37 -14.69 16.37
N TYR A 280 15.65 -13.67 16.85
CA TYR A 280 16.20 -12.35 17.17
C TYR A 280 15.84 -11.97 18.61
N LYS A 281 16.31 -12.75 19.58
CA LYS A 281 15.85 -12.71 20.98
C LYS A 281 16.07 -11.36 21.66
N GLU A 282 17.11 -10.63 21.28
CA GLU A 282 17.47 -9.33 21.85
C GLU A 282 16.73 -8.16 21.17
N SER A 283 16.28 -8.33 19.93
CA SER A 283 15.57 -7.30 19.17
C SER A 283 14.47 -7.89 18.26
N PRO A 284 13.41 -8.52 18.81
CA PRO A 284 12.42 -9.22 17.98
C PRO A 284 11.68 -8.29 17.00
N SER A 285 11.44 -7.03 17.37
CA SER A 285 10.77 -6.05 16.52
C SER A 285 11.60 -5.69 15.27
N ALA A 286 12.89 -5.38 15.44
CA ALA A 286 13.83 -5.22 14.34
C ALA A 286 14.00 -6.52 13.52
N GLY A 287 13.99 -7.66 14.20
CA GLY A 287 14.00 -8.99 13.56
C GLY A 287 12.76 -9.26 12.71
N PHE A 288 11.60 -8.69 13.09
CA PHE A 288 10.38 -8.74 12.30
C PHE A 288 10.54 -7.96 10.98
N GLU A 289 11.12 -6.76 11.04
CA GLU A 289 11.47 -5.99 9.82
C GLU A 289 12.48 -6.74 8.96
N LEU A 290 13.48 -7.38 9.57
CA LEU A 290 14.45 -8.20 8.83
C LEU A 290 13.75 -9.35 8.06
N LEU A 291 12.82 -10.07 8.68
CA LEU A 291 12.05 -11.12 8.01
C LEU A 291 11.11 -10.58 6.92
N ARG A 292 10.63 -9.35 7.06
CA ARG A 292 9.74 -8.69 6.10
C ARG A 292 10.48 -8.14 4.89
N PHE A 293 11.60 -7.46 5.12
CA PHE A 293 12.24 -6.58 4.14
C PHE A 293 13.68 -6.99 3.81
N GLY A 294 14.22 -8.02 4.45
CA GLY A 294 15.63 -8.37 4.32
C GLY A 294 16.60 -7.40 5.01
N ARG A 295 16.08 -6.34 5.65
CA ARG A 295 16.81 -5.33 6.42
C ARG A 295 15.86 -4.59 7.36
N VAL A 296 16.41 -3.89 8.35
CA VAL A 296 15.66 -2.89 9.13
C VAL A 296 15.46 -1.65 8.28
N ILE A 297 14.22 -1.19 8.14
CA ILE A 297 13.86 0.01 7.37
C ILE A 297 13.70 1.20 8.32
N ASN A 298 13.05 1.01 9.47
CA ASN A 298 12.80 2.09 10.42
C ASN A 298 13.91 2.21 11.48
N THR A 299 15.10 2.62 11.04
CA THR A 299 16.29 2.72 11.91
C THR A 299 16.17 3.77 13.02
N ASP A 300 15.19 4.67 12.93
CA ASP A 300 14.94 5.68 13.97
C ASP A 300 14.29 5.08 15.22
N HIS A 301 13.57 3.95 15.07
CA HIS A 301 12.82 3.31 16.17
C HIS A 301 13.18 1.83 16.40
N GLU A 302 13.94 1.23 15.48
CA GLU A 302 14.33 -0.17 15.52
C GLU A 302 15.86 -0.32 15.46
N THR A 303 16.40 -1.23 16.28
CA THR A 303 17.82 -1.56 16.28
C THR A 303 17.97 -3.07 16.34
N LEU A 304 18.65 -3.64 15.35
CA LEU A 304 18.91 -5.08 15.27
C LEU A 304 20.09 -5.46 16.17
N VAL A 305 19.90 -6.51 16.97
CA VAL A 305 20.90 -7.03 17.91
C VAL A 305 21.02 -8.55 17.76
N PRO A 306 22.22 -9.08 17.42
CA PRO A 306 23.39 -8.33 16.98
C PRO A 306 23.16 -7.65 15.62
N ALA A 307 23.95 -6.62 15.30
CA ALA A 307 23.77 -5.84 14.07
C ALA A 307 23.96 -6.65 12.77
N ASP A 308 24.68 -7.77 12.84
CA ASP A 308 24.93 -8.72 11.75
C ASP A 308 24.00 -9.94 11.78
N ALA A 309 22.90 -9.89 12.55
CA ALA A 309 21.99 -11.04 12.65
C ALA A 309 21.51 -11.50 11.25
N PRO A 310 21.60 -12.81 10.95
CA PRO A 310 21.37 -13.32 9.60
C PRO A 310 19.88 -13.51 9.30
N LEU A 311 19.56 -13.53 8.01
CA LEU A 311 18.29 -13.98 7.45
C LEU A 311 18.54 -15.18 6.54
N TRP A 312 18.50 -16.38 7.11
CA TRP A 312 18.67 -17.62 6.34
C TRP A 312 17.36 -17.99 5.63
N MET A 313 17.36 -18.00 4.29
CA MET A 313 16.19 -18.33 3.47
C MET A 313 16.57 -19.28 2.35
N THR A 314 15.63 -20.14 1.93
CA THR A 314 15.81 -21.06 0.82
C THR A 314 15.53 -20.36 -0.51
N VAL A 315 16.50 -20.42 -1.43
CA VAL A 315 16.46 -19.76 -2.74
C VAL A 315 16.87 -20.76 -3.82
N ASN A 316 16.28 -20.66 -5.02
CA ASN A 316 16.68 -21.50 -6.15
C ASN A 316 18.02 -21.02 -6.72
N TYR A 317 18.80 -21.94 -7.25
CA TYR A 317 19.99 -21.67 -8.06
C TYR A 317 19.96 -22.57 -9.31
N PRO A 318 20.82 -22.36 -10.32
CA PRO A 318 20.82 -23.20 -11.51
C PRO A 318 20.97 -24.69 -11.18
N GLY A 319 19.94 -25.48 -11.47
CA GLY A 319 19.92 -26.92 -11.22
C GLY A 319 19.55 -27.36 -9.79
N GLY A 320 19.16 -26.45 -8.89
CA GLY A 320 18.77 -26.83 -7.53
C GLY A 320 18.27 -25.68 -6.65
N LYS A 321 18.34 -25.88 -5.34
CA LYS A 321 17.96 -24.88 -4.33
C LYS A 321 18.79 -25.08 -3.06
N GLY A 322 18.99 -24.01 -2.30
CA GLY A 322 19.74 -24.07 -1.05
C GLY A 322 19.49 -22.84 -0.17
N VAL A 323 20.01 -22.89 1.05
CA VAL A 323 19.83 -21.85 2.06
C VAL A 323 20.95 -20.81 1.96
N VAL A 324 20.58 -19.53 1.95
CA VAL A 324 21.50 -18.39 1.83
C VAL A 324 21.15 -17.32 2.89
N ASN A 325 22.16 -16.64 3.42
CA ASN A 325 21.95 -15.50 4.32
C ASN A 325 21.62 -14.26 3.51
N LEU A 326 20.33 -13.99 3.29
CA LEU A 326 19.86 -12.81 2.55
C LEU A 326 20.18 -11.48 3.27
N ALA A 327 20.50 -11.50 4.56
CA ALA A 327 20.91 -10.30 5.30
C ALA A 327 22.35 -9.87 4.99
N ASP A 328 23.16 -10.71 4.32
CA ASP A 328 24.55 -10.40 3.98
C ASP A 328 24.66 -9.01 3.29
N PRO A 329 25.57 -8.11 3.74
CA PRO A 329 25.73 -6.78 3.15
C PRO A 329 26.08 -6.78 1.65
N SER A 330 26.64 -7.86 1.10
CA SER A 330 26.89 -8.00 -0.33
C SER A 330 25.58 -8.16 -1.14
N ILE A 331 24.54 -8.71 -0.51
CA ILE A 331 23.21 -8.89 -1.09
C ILE A 331 22.44 -7.58 -0.92
N LYS A 332 21.97 -7.01 -2.04
CA LYS A 332 21.22 -5.74 -2.02
C LYS A 332 19.72 -6.00 -2.03
N LYS A 333 19.00 -5.23 -1.21
CA LYS A 333 17.56 -5.37 -0.97
C LYS A 333 16.81 -4.24 -1.65
N PHE A 334 15.76 -4.57 -2.38
CA PHE A 334 14.87 -3.65 -3.10
C PHE A 334 13.41 -4.03 -2.83
N SER A 335 12.48 -3.22 -3.31
CA SER A 335 11.06 -3.53 -3.32
C SER A 335 10.44 -3.20 -4.67
N ASP A 336 9.16 -3.49 -4.87
CA ASP A 336 8.44 -3.04 -6.07
C ASP A 336 8.53 -1.51 -6.25
N ALA A 337 8.68 -0.74 -5.17
CA ALA A 337 8.88 0.71 -5.20
C ALA A 337 10.14 1.20 -5.96
N ASP A 338 11.05 0.29 -6.28
CA ASP A 338 12.28 0.55 -7.04
C ASP A 338 12.14 0.15 -8.53
N PHE A 339 10.99 -0.35 -8.98
CA PHE A 339 10.74 -0.79 -10.36
C PHE A 339 11.86 -1.70 -10.93
N PRO A 340 12.09 -2.89 -10.35
CA PRO A 340 13.27 -3.65 -10.73
C PRO A 340 13.25 -4.17 -12.17
N HIS A 341 14.34 -3.94 -12.90
CA HIS A 341 14.45 -4.35 -14.29
C HIS A 341 14.41 -5.87 -14.49
N TRP A 342 14.85 -6.66 -13.49
CA TRP A 342 14.71 -8.12 -13.52
C TRP A 342 13.27 -8.63 -13.34
N THR A 343 12.32 -7.75 -12.99
CA THR A 343 10.89 -8.09 -13.01
C THR A 343 10.21 -7.63 -14.30
N GLY A 344 10.97 -7.06 -15.25
CA GLY A 344 10.51 -6.62 -16.56
C GLY A 344 10.38 -5.10 -16.71
N TRP A 345 10.58 -4.28 -15.66
CA TRP A 345 10.47 -2.83 -15.80
C TRP A 345 11.65 -2.22 -16.56
N GLN A 346 11.39 -1.50 -17.65
CA GLN A 346 12.43 -0.84 -18.45
C GLN A 346 12.05 0.61 -18.75
N LEU A 347 13.00 1.53 -18.57
CA LEU A 347 12.87 2.92 -19.02
C LEU A 347 13.43 3.00 -20.45
N ILE A 348 12.58 3.38 -21.40
CA ILE A 348 12.89 3.45 -22.82
C ILE A 348 12.99 4.92 -23.24
N ASP A 349 14.21 5.37 -23.53
CA ASP A 349 14.52 6.73 -23.99
C ASP A 349 15.65 6.73 -25.05
N ASP A 350 15.72 5.65 -25.84
CA ASP A 350 16.71 5.49 -26.90
C ASP A 350 16.26 6.10 -28.24
N ASP A 351 15.00 6.52 -28.35
CA ASP A 351 14.45 7.22 -29.52
C ASP A 351 14.35 8.74 -29.28
N SER A 352 15.39 9.48 -29.69
CA SER A 352 15.53 10.92 -29.39
C SER A 352 14.83 11.86 -30.37
N ASP A 353 14.21 11.36 -31.44
CA ASP A 353 13.56 12.22 -32.41
C ASP A 353 12.17 12.72 -31.92
N ASN A 354 11.54 13.57 -32.72
CA ASN A 354 10.21 14.12 -32.40
C ASN A 354 9.17 13.79 -33.48
N ASN A 355 9.41 12.78 -34.31
CA ASN A 355 8.58 12.42 -35.47
C ASN A 355 7.53 11.34 -35.13
N SER A 356 7.35 10.99 -33.86
CA SER A 356 6.34 10.03 -33.37
C SER A 356 6.34 8.64 -34.03
N GLN A 357 7.29 8.31 -34.89
CA GLN A 357 7.58 6.92 -35.27
C GLN A 357 8.26 6.24 -34.09
N CYS A 358 8.03 4.94 -33.90
CA CYS A 358 8.78 4.18 -32.91
C CYS A 358 10.10 3.71 -33.51
N ASN A 359 11.18 4.47 -33.28
CA ASN A 359 12.53 4.14 -33.74
C ASN A 359 13.41 3.53 -32.63
N SER A 360 12.81 3.12 -31.51
CA SER A 360 13.51 2.48 -30.40
C SER A 360 14.14 1.16 -30.86
N ALA A 361 15.47 1.08 -30.75
CA ALA A 361 16.23 -0.13 -31.03
C ALA A 361 15.89 -1.24 -30.03
N ILE A 362 15.59 -0.86 -28.78
CA ILE A 362 15.19 -1.81 -27.72
C ILE A 362 13.85 -2.46 -28.09
N ILE A 363 12.83 -1.67 -28.45
CA ILE A 363 11.51 -2.22 -28.82
C ILE A 363 11.61 -3.06 -30.09
N LYS A 364 12.33 -2.58 -31.11
CA LYS A 364 12.54 -3.33 -32.35
C LYS A 364 13.17 -4.70 -32.07
N LYS A 365 14.18 -4.75 -31.20
CA LYS A 365 14.81 -6.01 -30.79
C LYS A 365 13.83 -6.94 -30.08
N LEU A 366 12.99 -6.42 -29.18
CA LEU A 366 11.95 -7.23 -28.53
C LEU A 366 10.96 -7.84 -29.54
N GLN A 367 10.64 -7.12 -30.61
CA GLN A 367 9.78 -7.63 -31.69
C GLN A 367 10.50 -8.71 -32.50
N GLU A 368 11.77 -8.49 -32.86
CA GLU A 368 12.61 -9.47 -33.58
C GLU A 368 12.81 -10.77 -32.77
N ASP A 369 12.99 -10.65 -31.46
CA ASP A 369 13.15 -11.78 -30.53
C ASP A 369 11.80 -12.45 -30.16
N GLY A 370 10.66 -11.89 -30.58
CA GLY A 370 9.32 -12.41 -30.30
C GLY A 370 8.88 -12.28 -28.84
N ASP A 371 9.49 -11.39 -28.06
CA ASP A 371 9.24 -11.20 -26.62
C ASP A 371 8.48 -9.89 -26.30
N TYR A 372 8.16 -9.10 -27.33
CA TYR A 372 7.45 -7.82 -27.18
C TYR A 372 6.14 -7.96 -26.38
N ASP A 373 5.28 -8.92 -26.72
CA ASP A 373 3.98 -9.08 -26.04
C ASP A 373 4.09 -9.44 -24.56
N ASN A 374 5.18 -10.10 -24.16
CA ASN A 374 5.43 -10.45 -22.75
C ASN A 374 5.96 -9.25 -21.95
N GLN A 375 6.59 -8.29 -22.62
CA GLN A 375 7.39 -7.23 -22.01
C GLN A 375 6.73 -5.84 -22.11
N CYS A 376 5.92 -5.58 -23.14
CA CYS A 376 5.37 -4.27 -23.48
C CYS A 376 4.60 -3.60 -22.33
N GLY A 377 3.95 -4.40 -21.47
CA GLY A 377 3.24 -3.92 -20.29
C GLY A 377 4.15 -3.25 -19.23
N LYS A 378 5.46 -3.49 -19.26
CA LYS A 378 6.41 -2.94 -18.28
C LYS A 378 7.43 -1.98 -18.88
N LEU A 379 7.19 -1.55 -20.12
CA LEU A 379 7.96 -0.48 -20.75
C LEU A 379 7.43 0.88 -20.27
N ILE A 380 8.34 1.75 -19.83
CA ILE A 380 8.05 3.14 -19.51
C ILE A 380 8.75 3.99 -20.56
N CYS A 381 8.01 4.51 -21.51
CA CYS A 381 8.56 5.09 -22.73
C CYS A 381 8.57 6.61 -22.68
N HIS A 382 9.65 7.23 -23.13
CA HIS A 382 9.81 8.67 -23.24
C HIS A 382 9.64 9.10 -24.69
N PHE A 383 8.62 9.89 -25.00
CA PHE A 383 8.35 10.38 -26.37
C PHE A 383 7.48 11.66 -26.38
N PRO A 384 7.30 12.33 -27.54
CA PRO A 384 6.54 13.58 -27.62
C PRO A 384 5.04 13.43 -27.31
N PHE A 385 4.43 14.48 -26.73
CA PHE A 385 3.01 14.50 -26.40
C PHE A 385 2.08 14.50 -27.63
N GLU A 386 1.19 13.50 -27.71
CA GLU A 386 0.34 13.23 -28.87
C GLU A 386 -0.71 14.33 -29.15
N TRP A 387 -1.15 15.05 -28.12
CA TRP A 387 -2.32 15.93 -28.19
C TRP A 387 -1.97 17.42 -28.23
N GLU A 388 -0.70 17.76 -28.51
CA GLU A 388 -0.22 19.13 -28.71
C GLU A 388 -0.37 19.56 -30.18
N LYS A 389 -1.13 20.64 -30.39
CA LYS A 389 -1.46 21.15 -31.72
C LYS A 389 -0.23 21.67 -32.48
N SER A 390 0.65 22.40 -31.80
CA SER A 390 1.80 23.08 -32.42
C SER A 390 2.89 22.13 -32.93
N THR A 391 2.86 20.85 -32.53
CA THR A 391 3.89 19.86 -32.89
C THR A 391 3.46 18.88 -33.97
N ILE A 392 2.25 19.00 -34.53
CA ILE A 392 1.71 18.02 -35.50
C ILE A 392 2.61 17.85 -36.73
N ASP A 393 3.13 18.94 -37.32
CA ASP A 393 4.00 18.83 -38.49
C ASP A 393 5.33 18.16 -38.12
N THR A 394 5.91 18.49 -36.96
CA THR A 394 7.12 17.84 -36.44
C THR A 394 6.90 16.34 -36.26
N ARG A 395 5.74 15.95 -35.71
CA ARG A 395 5.38 14.56 -35.41
C ARG A 395 4.91 13.74 -36.60
N PHE A 396 4.38 14.34 -37.66
CA PHE A 396 3.69 13.54 -38.68
C PHE A 396 4.02 13.92 -40.12
N SER A 397 4.87 14.91 -40.38
CA SER A 397 5.21 15.29 -41.77
C SER A 397 5.87 14.17 -42.58
N TRP A 398 6.45 13.16 -41.91
CA TRP A 398 6.97 11.94 -42.53
C TRP A 398 5.88 11.11 -43.24
N LEU A 399 4.59 11.26 -42.89
CA LEU A 399 3.49 10.60 -43.60
C LEU A 399 3.43 10.98 -45.08
N LYS A 400 3.94 12.16 -45.46
CA LYS A 400 4.04 12.61 -46.86
C LYS A 400 5.11 11.87 -47.66
N THR A 401 6.12 11.33 -46.98
CA THR A 401 7.21 10.55 -47.59
C THR A 401 7.00 9.04 -47.44
N GLY A 402 6.13 8.63 -46.53
CA GLY A 402 5.87 7.22 -46.19
C GLY A 402 6.93 6.60 -45.29
N SER A 403 6.70 5.35 -44.93
CA SER A 403 7.59 4.44 -44.18
C SER A 403 7.39 3.00 -44.67
N ASP A 404 8.12 2.04 -44.11
CA ASP A 404 7.95 0.61 -44.45
C ASP A 404 6.51 0.11 -44.20
N GLU A 405 5.79 0.72 -43.25
CA GLU A 405 4.42 0.37 -42.85
C GLU A 405 3.35 1.32 -43.42
N HIS A 406 3.75 2.42 -44.07
CA HIS A 406 2.82 3.45 -44.52
C HIS A 406 3.18 4.02 -45.89
N ASP A 407 2.28 3.88 -46.87
CA ASP A 407 2.45 4.51 -48.18
C ASP A 407 2.46 6.05 -48.08
N PRO A 408 3.22 6.76 -48.93
CA PRO A 408 3.23 8.23 -48.92
C PRO A 408 1.83 8.82 -49.09
N MET A 409 1.40 9.69 -48.16
CA MET A 409 0.16 10.44 -48.25
C MET A 409 0.26 11.52 -49.34
N THR A 410 -0.84 11.74 -50.06
CA THR A 410 -0.96 12.94 -50.89
C THR A 410 -1.04 14.19 -50.02
N GLU A 411 -0.68 15.36 -50.57
CA GLU A 411 -0.80 16.63 -49.84
C GLU A 411 -2.25 16.88 -49.38
N ALA A 412 -3.24 16.49 -50.19
CA ALA A 412 -4.65 16.63 -49.85
C ALA A 412 -5.06 15.74 -48.67
N ASP A 413 -4.57 14.49 -48.63
CA ASP A 413 -4.84 13.58 -47.52
C ASP A 413 -4.11 14.01 -46.25
N TYR A 414 -2.88 14.52 -46.37
CA TYR A 414 -2.15 15.08 -45.24
C TYR A 414 -2.87 16.29 -44.63
N VAL A 415 -3.42 17.19 -45.47
CA VAL A 415 -4.23 18.32 -45.00
C VAL A 415 -5.47 17.84 -44.25
N LYS A 416 -6.15 16.77 -44.72
CA LYS A 416 -7.29 16.16 -44.01
C LYS A 416 -6.85 15.57 -42.67
N PHE A 417 -5.77 14.79 -42.65
CA PHE A 417 -5.20 14.21 -41.43
C PHE A 417 -4.83 15.28 -40.42
N LYS A 418 -4.11 16.32 -40.85
CA LYS A 418 -3.70 17.43 -40.00
C LYS A 418 -4.92 18.13 -39.39
N ALA A 419 -5.94 18.44 -40.20
CA ALA A 419 -7.18 19.03 -39.70
C ALA A 419 -7.88 18.13 -38.66
N HIS A 420 -7.87 16.81 -38.87
CA HIS A 420 -8.41 15.83 -37.92
C HIS A 420 -7.63 15.83 -36.59
N ALA A 421 -6.30 15.67 -36.65
CA ALA A 421 -5.44 15.67 -35.48
C ALA A 421 -5.53 17.00 -34.70
N GLU A 422 -5.52 18.13 -35.39
CA GLU A 422 -5.66 19.47 -34.79
C GLU A 422 -6.98 19.64 -34.04
N ALA A 423 -8.06 19.04 -34.54
CA ALA A 423 -9.38 19.14 -33.91
C ALA A 423 -9.48 18.33 -32.61
N LEU A 424 -8.69 17.25 -32.49
CA LEU A 424 -8.62 16.44 -31.28
C LEU A 424 -7.65 16.99 -30.24
N CYS A 425 -6.62 17.72 -30.66
CA CYS A 425 -5.65 18.36 -29.78
C CYS A 425 -6.29 19.36 -28.79
N PHE A 426 -5.53 19.69 -27.75
CA PHE A 426 -5.88 20.72 -26.77
C PHE A 426 -4.61 21.45 -26.30
N ASP A 427 -4.78 22.57 -25.60
CA ASP A 427 -3.65 23.27 -24.97
C ASP A 427 -3.16 22.45 -23.77
N PRO A 428 -1.95 21.86 -23.82
CA PRO A 428 -1.44 21.06 -22.73
C PRO A 428 -0.81 21.91 -21.61
N GLY A 429 -0.82 23.25 -21.75
CA GLY A 429 -0.25 24.17 -20.78
C GLY A 429 1.24 23.89 -20.56
N MET A 430 1.57 23.39 -19.37
CA MET A 430 2.96 23.15 -18.95
C MET A 430 3.69 22.04 -19.70
N PHE A 431 3.00 21.23 -20.51
CA PHE A 431 3.65 20.20 -21.34
C PHE A 431 3.93 20.65 -22.78
N SER A 432 3.62 21.91 -23.12
CA SER A 432 3.87 22.44 -24.46
C SER A 432 5.37 22.31 -24.79
N SER A 433 5.68 21.61 -25.88
CA SER A 433 7.03 21.30 -26.41
C SER A 433 7.88 20.23 -25.71
N GLY A 434 7.37 19.52 -24.71
CA GLY A 434 8.12 18.49 -23.97
C GLY A 434 7.90 17.04 -24.46
N ARG A 435 8.90 16.19 -24.21
CA ARG A 435 8.74 14.73 -24.15
C ARG A 435 8.28 14.36 -22.73
N LEU A 436 7.52 13.28 -22.61
CA LEU A 436 6.92 12.83 -21.34
C LEU A 436 7.12 11.32 -21.20
N TRP A 437 7.11 10.85 -19.95
CA TRP A 437 7.20 9.42 -19.63
C TRP A 437 5.81 8.82 -19.56
N TYR A 438 5.55 7.83 -20.39
CA TYR A 438 4.29 7.11 -20.48
C TYR A 438 4.41 5.74 -19.82
N PHE A 439 3.31 5.27 -19.24
CA PHE A 439 3.20 3.95 -18.66
C PHE A 439 2.10 3.17 -19.37
N GLU A 440 2.26 1.85 -19.50
CA GLU A 440 1.13 1.01 -19.87
C GLU A 440 0.05 1.10 -18.77
N PRO A 441 -1.18 1.54 -19.09
CA PRO A 441 -2.14 1.89 -18.04
C PRO A 441 -2.58 0.73 -17.14
N LYS A 442 -2.72 -0.50 -17.65
CA LYS A 442 -3.11 -1.66 -16.81
C LYS A 442 -2.02 -1.98 -15.80
N SER A 443 -0.77 -1.95 -16.23
CA SER A 443 0.40 -2.29 -15.41
C SER A 443 0.71 -1.20 -14.40
N PHE A 444 0.53 0.08 -14.74
CA PHE A 444 0.60 1.18 -13.78
C PHE A 444 -0.38 0.98 -12.62
N ILE A 445 -1.65 0.70 -12.94
CA ILE A 445 -2.71 0.48 -11.95
C ILE A 445 -2.38 -0.76 -11.10
N ARG A 446 -2.01 -1.89 -11.71
CA ARG A 446 -1.60 -3.10 -10.97
C ARG A 446 -0.46 -2.82 -10.00
N HIS A 447 0.57 -2.12 -10.47
CA HIS A 447 1.75 -1.83 -9.68
C HIS A 447 1.42 -0.98 -8.46
N PHE A 448 0.78 0.18 -8.67
CA PHE A 448 0.50 1.12 -7.59
C PHE A 448 -0.59 0.64 -6.62
N ARG A 449 -1.42 -0.34 -6.98
CA ARG A 449 -2.31 -1.04 -6.02
C ARG A 449 -1.55 -1.81 -4.95
N THR A 450 -0.32 -2.24 -5.20
CA THR A 450 0.54 -2.90 -4.19
C THR A 450 1.17 -1.91 -3.21
N CYS A 451 1.12 -0.60 -3.51
CA CYS A 451 1.77 0.43 -2.70
C CYS A 451 1.14 0.59 -1.32
N SER A 452 -0.19 0.58 -1.27
CA SER A 452 -0.98 0.61 -0.02
C SER A 452 -0.73 1.80 0.92
N TRP A 453 0.15 2.74 0.57
CA TRP A 453 0.27 4.04 1.23
C TRP A 453 -1.01 4.84 1.02
N LEU A 454 -1.58 5.32 2.12
CA LEU A 454 -2.82 6.09 2.16
C LEU A 454 -2.50 7.56 2.39
N GLY A 455 -3.15 8.43 1.61
CA GLY A 455 -3.16 9.87 1.89
C GLY A 455 -3.79 10.17 3.25
N CYS A 456 -3.36 11.28 3.86
CA CYS A 456 -3.89 11.73 5.15
C CYS A 456 -5.41 11.91 5.12
N ASP A 457 -5.95 12.41 4.02
CA ASP A 457 -7.39 12.64 3.81
C ASP A 457 -8.21 11.33 3.78
N VAL A 458 -7.63 10.25 3.24
CA VAL A 458 -8.25 8.92 3.24
C VAL A 458 -8.41 8.42 4.67
N ILE A 459 -7.35 8.51 5.48
CA ILE A 459 -7.39 8.11 6.89
C ILE A 459 -8.36 9.02 7.66
N GLU A 460 -8.35 10.34 7.42
CA GLU A 460 -9.25 11.31 8.04
C GLU A 460 -10.73 10.95 7.79
N ARG A 461 -11.09 10.56 6.57
CA ARG A 461 -12.46 10.14 6.22
C ARG A 461 -12.93 8.92 7.01
N VAL A 462 -12.01 8.01 7.36
CA VAL A 462 -12.30 6.88 8.25
C VAL A 462 -12.41 7.34 9.71
N MET A 463 -11.48 8.18 10.17
CA MET A 463 -11.47 8.67 11.55
C MET A 463 -12.65 9.61 11.86
N THR A 464 -13.26 10.21 10.85
CA THR A 464 -14.46 11.06 11.03
C THR A 464 -15.77 10.31 10.82
N ALA A 465 -15.74 9.00 10.53
CA ALA A 465 -16.89 8.22 10.09
C ALA A 465 -18.12 8.31 11.03
N ASN A 466 -17.88 8.39 12.34
CA ASN A 466 -18.92 8.46 13.36
C ASN A 466 -19.12 9.87 13.94
N THR A 467 -18.48 10.89 13.35
CA THR A 467 -18.53 12.27 13.81
C THR A 467 -19.57 13.05 13.03
N SER A 468 -20.48 13.70 13.75
CA SER A 468 -21.53 14.51 13.12
C SER A 468 -20.93 15.66 12.30
N LYS A 469 -21.38 15.81 11.05
CA LYS A 469 -21.02 16.94 10.17
C LYS A 469 -21.32 18.32 10.79
N LYS A 470 -22.20 18.39 11.79
CA LYS A 470 -22.53 19.63 12.51
C LYS A 470 -21.50 19.97 13.60
N ASN A 471 -20.71 19.00 14.08
CA ASN A 471 -19.70 19.19 15.11
C ASN A 471 -18.35 19.55 14.49
N LYS A 472 -18.22 20.80 14.03
CA LYS A 472 -17.01 21.29 13.36
C LYS A 472 -15.75 21.17 14.22
N ASN A 473 -15.85 21.41 15.53
CA ASN A 473 -14.71 21.35 16.44
C ASN A 473 -14.16 19.92 16.56
N ALA A 474 -15.03 18.91 16.67
CA ALA A 474 -14.57 17.52 16.72
C ALA A 474 -13.95 17.07 15.40
N LEU A 475 -14.51 17.49 14.26
CA LEU A 475 -13.94 17.20 12.94
C LEU A 475 -12.56 17.82 12.79
N GLU A 476 -12.39 19.08 13.17
CA GLU A 476 -11.09 19.76 13.11
C GLU A 476 -10.07 19.11 14.06
N GLY A 477 -10.49 18.72 15.26
CA GLY A 477 -9.63 17.97 16.19
C GLY A 477 -9.15 16.65 15.60
N ILE A 478 -10.05 15.88 14.98
CA ILE A 478 -9.72 14.60 14.32
C ILE A 478 -8.78 14.83 13.13
N LYS A 479 -9.01 15.87 12.33
CA LYS A 479 -8.16 16.22 11.20
C LYS A 479 -6.73 16.55 11.63
N ASN A 480 -6.58 17.38 12.66
CA ASN A 480 -5.28 17.78 13.19
C ASN A 480 -4.51 16.58 13.73
N ILE A 481 -5.16 15.74 14.55
CA ILE A 481 -4.50 14.55 15.10
C ILE A 481 -4.22 13.50 14.01
N THR A 482 -5.07 13.38 13.00
CA THR A 482 -4.80 12.48 11.85
C THR A 482 -3.52 12.91 11.13
N SER A 483 -3.32 14.22 10.94
CA SER A 483 -2.12 14.76 10.30
C SER A 483 -0.84 14.47 11.09
N GLU A 484 -0.93 14.27 12.40
CA GLU A 484 0.20 13.86 13.26
C GLU A 484 0.51 12.36 13.09
N TYR A 485 -0.52 11.51 13.03
CA TYR A 485 -0.34 10.05 13.06
C TYR A 485 -0.34 9.35 11.68
N TYR A 486 -0.77 10.00 10.59
CA TYR A 486 -1.01 9.29 9.31
C TYR A 486 0.24 8.61 8.74
N ALA A 487 1.42 9.24 8.88
CA ALA A 487 2.68 8.68 8.39
C ALA A 487 3.05 7.41 9.17
N ASP A 488 2.91 7.42 10.49
CA ASP A 488 3.18 6.26 11.33
C ASP A 488 2.12 5.16 11.18
N ILE A 489 0.85 5.52 10.95
CA ILE A 489 -0.18 4.55 10.54
C ILE A 489 0.25 3.80 9.28
N ASN A 490 0.73 4.49 8.26
CA ASN A 490 1.22 3.84 7.05
C ASN A 490 2.47 2.98 7.30
N ARG A 491 3.47 3.47 8.05
CA ARG A 491 4.68 2.70 8.40
C ARG A 491 4.34 1.42 9.16
N ILE A 492 3.40 1.48 10.10
CA ILE A 492 2.96 0.31 10.87
C ILE A 492 2.17 -0.66 10.00
N MET A 493 1.30 -0.17 9.10
CA MET A 493 0.63 -1.06 8.15
C MET A 493 1.65 -1.78 7.25
N GLN A 494 2.69 -1.08 6.77
CA GLN A 494 3.78 -1.68 6.00
C GLN A 494 4.58 -2.69 6.82
N LYS A 495 5.04 -2.33 8.03
CA LYS A 495 5.81 -3.21 8.93
C LYS A 495 5.09 -4.54 9.12
N TYR A 496 3.81 -4.50 9.51
CA TYR A 496 3.04 -5.70 9.86
C TYR A 496 2.30 -6.39 8.70
N ASN A 497 2.61 -6.03 7.45
CA ASN A 497 1.95 -6.59 6.26
C ASN A 497 0.42 -6.42 6.26
N LEU A 498 -0.07 -5.28 6.76
CA LEU A 498 -1.47 -4.86 6.68
C LEU A 498 -1.66 -4.04 5.40
N SER A 499 -1.24 -4.59 4.25
CA SER A 499 -1.16 -3.88 2.97
C SER A 499 -2.32 -4.21 2.02
N ASP A 500 -3.03 -5.33 2.18
CA ASP A 500 -4.25 -5.55 1.39
C ASP A 500 -5.43 -4.74 1.95
N ALA A 501 -6.37 -4.42 1.06
CA ALA A 501 -7.52 -3.58 1.39
C ALA A 501 -8.34 -4.12 2.58
N LYS A 502 -8.46 -5.45 2.75
CA LYS A 502 -9.27 -6.04 3.83
C LYS A 502 -8.61 -5.78 5.18
N ARG A 503 -7.32 -6.10 5.29
CA ARG A 503 -6.53 -5.87 6.50
C ARG A 503 -6.48 -4.38 6.86
N ILE A 504 -6.29 -3.48 5.90
CA ILE A 504 -6.31 -2.03 6.11
C ILE A 504 -7.66 -1.59 6.69
N CYS A 505 -8.77 -2.01 6.07
CA CYS A 505 -10.11 -1.59 6.50
C CYS A 505 -10.41 -2.01 7.94
N HIS A 506 -10.07 -3.25 8.32
CA HIS A 506 -10.25 -3.72 9.68
C HIS A 506 -9.28 -3.04 10.65
N PHE A 507 -8.01 -2.84 10.28
CA PHE A 507 -7.03 -2.17 11.14
C PHE A 507 -7.49 -0.75 11.50
N LEU A 508 -7.85 0.05 10.49
CA LEU A 508 -8.33 1.42 10.67
C LEU A 508 -9.68 1.46 11.38
N GLY A 509 -10.67 0.68 10.93
CA GLY A 509 -12.03 0.71 11.49
C GLY A 509 -12.08 0.26 12.95
N GLN A 510 -11.32 -0.78 13.29
CA GLN A 510 -11.18 -1.21 14.67
C GLN A 510 -10.35 -0.20 15.47
N GLY A 511 -9.31 0.39 14.88
CA GLY A 511 -8.39 1.31 15.56
C GLY A 511 -9.02 2.66 15.88
N ALA A 512 -9.88 3.14 14.99
CA ALA A 512 -10.71 4.31 15.20
C ALA A 512 -11.53 4.18 16.50
N VAL A 513 -12.17 3.05 16.75
CA VAL A 513 -13.00 2.91 17.97
C VAL A 513 -12.16 2.79 19.24
N GLU A 514 -11.03 2.06 19.21
CA GLU A 514 -10.17 1.91 20.40
C GLU A 514 -9.47 3.20 20.81
N SER A 515 -9.07 4.02 19.83
CA SER A 515 -8.34 5.27 20.07
C SER A 515 -9.25 6.50 20.18
N GLY A 516 -10.57 6.31 20.25
CA GLY A 516 -11.51 7.44 20.21
C GLY A 516 -11.34 8.32 18.97
N TYR A 517 -11.09 7.68 17.82
CA TYR A 517 -10.79 8.30 16.53
C TYR A 517 -9.49 9.12 16.58
N LEU A 518 -8.44 8.51 17.13
CA LEU A 518 -7.11 9.07 17.43
C LEU A 518 -7.06 10.11 18.56
N LEU A 519 -8.20 10.55 19.09
CA LEU A 519 -8.27 11.59 20.13
C LEU A 519 -7.88 11.07 21.53
N SER A 520 -7.81 9.76 21.72
CA SER A 520 -7.48 9.13 23.00
C SER A 520 -6.44 8.04 22.79
N MET A 521 -5.19 8.36 23.17
CA MET A 521 -4.06 7.42 23.15
C MET A 521 -3.68 6.93 24.55
N GLN A 522 -4.41 7.35 25.59
CA GLN A 522 -4.19 6.97 26.98
C GLN A 522 -5.53 6.96 27.70
N GLU A 523 -5.79 5.98 28.57
CA GLU A 523 -7.15 5.67 29.07
C GLU A 523 -7.92 6.87 29.63
N THR A 524 -7.73 7.33 30.86
CA THR A 524 -8.33 8.48 31.57
C THR A 524 -9.27 7.98 32.64
N SER A 525 -9.15 8.57 33.82
CA SER A 525 -9.90 8.17 34.98
C SER A 525 -11.04 9.13 35.26
N GLN A 526 -12.10 8.55 35.83
CA GLN A 526 -13.27 9.29 36.28
C GLN A 526 -13.43 9.06 37.78
N GLN A 527 -13.66 10.14 38.53
CA GLN A 527 -13.93 10.04 39.96
C GLN A 527 -15.06 9.03 40.23
N GLN A 528 -14.92 8.23 41.28
CA GLN A 528 -15.96 7.30 41.74
C GLN A 528 -16.51 7.82 43.07
N ILE A 529 -17.70 8.40 43.04
CA ILE A 529 -18.34 9.09 44.18
C ILE A 529 -19.63 8.38 44.59
N ILE A 530 -20.08 8.60 45.83
CA ILE A 530 -21.37 8.13 46.31
C ILE A 530 -22.30 9.34 46.42
N VAL A 531 -23.44 9.28 45.73
CA VAL A 531 -24.49 10.29 45.78
C VAL A 531 -25.78 9.60 46.18
N ASP A 532 -26.35 9.99 47.33
CA ASP A 532 -27.57 9.42 47.89
C ASP A 532 -27.51 7.88 48.07
N GLY A 533 -26.35 7.37 48.50
CA GLY A 533 -26.12 5.94 48.69
C GLY A 533 -25.90 5.14 47.40
N VAL A 534 -25.95 5.78 46.22
CA VAL A 534 -25.67 5.16 44.93
C VAL A 534 -24.27 5.55 44.46
N GLN A 535 -23.46 4.55 44.10
CA GLN A 535 -22.14 4.78 43.51
C GLN A 535 -22.29 5.29 42.07
N LYS A 536 -21.62 6.39 41.73
CA LYS A 536 -21.69 7.07 40.44
C LYS A 536 -20.31 7.56 40.00
N GLY A 537 -20.13 7.67 38.69
CA GLY A 537 -19.00 8.38 38.09
C GLY A 537 -19.16 9.90 38.22
N GLY A 538 -18.13 10.58 38.69
CA GLY A 538 -18.04 12.03 38.82
C GLY A 538 -17.37 12.69 37.61
N VAL A 539 -16.58 13.73 37.86
CA VAL A 539 -15.80 14.39 36.80
C VAL A 539 -14.56 13.57 36.41
N ILE A 540 -14.03 13.84 35.21
CA ILE A 540 -12.73 13.30 34.79
C ILE A 540 -11.65 13.86 35.70
N VAL A 541 -10.70 13.00 36.08
CA VAL A 541 -9.53 13.44 36.86
C VAL A 541 -8.53 14.04 35.88
N GLU A 542 -8.33 15.35 35.97
CA GLU A 542 -7.51 16.13 35.04
C GLU A 542 -6.09 15.59 34.88
N ALA A 543 -5.42 15.25 36.00
CA ALA A 543 -4.07 14.70 35.95
C ALA A 543 -3.94 13.41 35.12
N SER A 544 -5.04 12.65 34.96
CA SER A 544 -5.06 11.42 34.17
C SER A 544 -5.11 11.64 32.65
N THR A 545 -5.37 12.88 32.21
CA THR A 545 -5.50 13.27 30.80
C THR A 545 -4.23 13.82 30.20
N PHE A 546 -3.26 14.22 31.04
CA PHE A 546 -1.97 14.73 30.59
C PHE A 546 -1.15 13.62 29.93
N ASN A 547 -0.39 14.00 28.90
CA ASN A 547 0.55 13.08 28.28
C ASN A 547 1.67 12.75 29.28
N GLU A 548 1.72 11.49 29.72
CA GLU A 548 2.68 11.01 30.71
C GLU A 548 4.15 11.18 30.29
N ALA A 549 4.46 11.16 28.98
CA ALA A 549 5.82 11.31 28.49
C ALA A 549 6.24 12.79 28.39
N THR A 550 5.37 13.66 27.86
CA THR A 550 5.74 15.05 27.54
C THR A 550 5.30 16.07 28.58
N GLU A 551 4.28 15.79 29.38
CA GLU A 551 3.73 16.73 30.38
C GLU A 551 4.07 16.31 31.81
N LEU A 552 3.94 15.02 32.15
CA LEU A 552 4.26 14.54 33.50
C LEU A 552 5.73 14.15 33.67
N GLY A 553 6.33 13.51 32.66
CA GLY A 553 7.67 12.92 32.74
C GLY A 553 7.73 11.58 33.51
N HIS A 554 6.58 11.08 33.96
CA HIS A 554 6.40 9.79 34.63
C HIS A 554 4.99 9.25 34.35
N TRP A 555 4.77 7.95 34.59
CA TRP A 555 3.43 7.36 34.44
C TRP A 555 2.48 7.84 35.54
N TYR A 556 1.22 8.12 35.19
CA TYR A 556 0.21 8.64 36.11
C TYR A 556 -0.09 7.67 37.25
N GLY A 557 0.28 8.03 38.47
CA GLY A 557 0.20 7.18 39.67
C GLY A 557 1.56 6.92 40.33
N THR A 558 2.64 7.48 39.77
CA THR A 558 3.97 7.48 40.40
C THR A 558 3.95 8.30 41.68
N LEU A 559 3.24 9.44 41.69
CA LEU A 559 3.12 10.30 42.87
C LEU A 559 1.96 9.85 43.76
N GLU A 560 2.08 10.02 45.07
CA GLU A 560 1.03 9.67 46.03
C GLU A 560 -0.29 10.41 45.72
N THR A 561 -0.19 11.66 45.24
CA THR A 561 -1.33 12.50 44.86
C THR A 561 -2.04 12.05 43.59
N GLU A 562 -1.43 11.18 42.80
CA GLU A 562 -1.98 10.66 41.54
C GLU A 562 -2.66 9.29 41.70
N LYS A 563 -2.58 8.68 42.89
CA LYS A 563 -3.18 7.36 43.12
C LYS A 563 -4.69 7.43 42.94
N ASP A 564 -5.18 6.57 42.05
CA ASP A 564 -6.54 6.66 41.55
C ASP A 564 -7.27 5.32 41.66
N ASN A 565 -8.30 5.30 42.51
CA ASN A 565 -9.13 4.12 42.74
C ASN A 565 -9.99 3.74 41.53
N TYR A 566 -10.05 4.57 40.48
CA TYR A 566 -10.77 4.23 39.25
C TYR A 566 -10.27 2.92 38.64
N PHE A 567 -8.95 2.67 38.64
CA PHE A 567 -8.38 1.48 38.02
C PHE A 567 -8.44 0.24 38.91
N SER A 568 -8.32 0.43 40.23
CA SER A 568 -8.35 -0.65 41.22
C SER A 568 -9.75 -0.99 41.75
N GLY A 569 -10.76 -0.16 41.46
CA GLY A 569 -12.14 -0.31 41.93
C GLY A 569 -13.15 -0.74 40.86
N LYS A 570 -14.43 -0.83 41.26
CA LYS A 570 -15.55 -0.95 40.31
C LYS A 570 -15.83 0.41 39.67
N LYS A 571 -15.99 0.45 38.36
CA LYS A 571 -16.22 1.66 37.58
C LYS A 571 -17.71 1.83 37.30
N TYR A 572 -18.25 3.01 37.58
CA TYR A 572 -19.65 3.39 37.36
C TYR A 572 -19.74 4.64 36.49
N ASN A 573 -20.78 4.74 35.66
CA ASN A 573 -21.07 5.95 34.89
C ASN A 573 -21.78 7.00 35.77
N SER A 574 -21.99 8.20 35.22
CA SER A 574 -22.63 9.31 35.95
C SER A 574 -24.08 9.04 36.39
N ARG A 575 -24.72 8.01 35.83
CA ARG A 575 -26.08 7.57 36.21
C ARG A 575 -26.08 6.43 37.22
N GLY A 576 -24.90 5.97 37.67
CA GLY A 576 -24.74 4.84 38.59
C GLY A 576 -24.82 3.47 37.94
N GLY A 577 -24.80 3.40 36.61
CA GLY A 577 -24.69 2.15 35.87
C GLY A 577 -23.27 1.60 35.96
N TYR A 578 -23.14 0.31 36.27
CA TYR A 578 -21.86 -0.39 36.28
C TYR A 578 -21.25 -0.44 34.87
N ILE A 579 -19.99 -0.04 34.74
CA ILE A 579 -19.22 -0.07 33.48
C ILE A 579 -18.38 -1.35 33.43
N THR A 580 -17.44 -1.49 34.36
CA THR A 580 -16.55 -2.65 34.43
C THR A 580 -15.88 -2.76 35.81
N GLY A 581 -15.17 -3.86 36.02
CA GLY A 581 -14.53 -4.20 37.29
C GLY A 581 -13.13 -3.61 37.40
N SER A 582 -12.52 -3.90 38.55
CA SER A 582 -11.12 -3.58 38.85
C SER A 582 -10.16 -4.26 37.88
N TYR A 583 -9.06 -3.58 37.53
CA TYR A 583 -7.94 -4.18 36.81
C TYR A 583 -6.93 -4.87 37.74
N SER A 584 -7.12 -4.78 39.06
CA SER A 584 -6.28 -5.48 40.03
C SER A 584 -6.42 -6.99 39.86
N TRP A 585 -5.29 -7.69 39.76
CA TRP A 585 -5.26 -9.16 39.63
C TRP A 585 -5.90 -9.69 38.34
N ILE A 586 -6.02 -8.87 37.30
CA ILE A 586 -6.48 -9.24 35.96
C ILE A 586 -5.36 -8.96 34.94
N ASN A 587 -5.31 -9.74 33.86
CA ASN A 587 -4.32 -9.60 32.77
C ASN A 587 -2.86 -9.53 33.28
N GLY A 588 -2.55 -10.31 34.31
CA GLY A 588 -1.22 -10.39 34.92
C GLY A 588 -0.90 -9.30 35.94
N ASN A 589 -1.76 -8.30 36.18
CA ASN A 589 -1.50 -7.25 37.17
C ASN A 589 -1.36 -7.83 38.59
N CYS A 590 -0.36 -7.40 39.35
CA CYS A 590 -0.09 -7.84 40.72
C CYS A 590 -0.50 -6.77 41.75
N GLY A 591 -1.81 -6.48 41.82
CA GLY A 591 -2.39 -5.55 42.78
C GLY A 591 -2.85 -4.22 42.17
N ASP A 592 -3.15 -3.27 43.06
CA ASP A 592 -3.83 -2.01 42.71
C ASP A 592 -2.91 -1.00 42.01
N VAL A 593 -1.61 -1.01 42.34
CA VAL A 593 -0.62 -0.17 41.65
C VAL A 593 -0.53 -0.57 40.19
N ASP A 594 -0.42 -1.87 39.91
CA ASP A 594 -0.37 -2.39 38.54
C ASP A 594 -1.65 -2.09 37.75
N ALA A 595 -2.81 -2.08 38.42
CA ALA A 595 -4.08 -1.73 37.81
C ALA A 595 -4.05 -0.35 37.15
N GLN A 596 -3.43 0.63 37.81
CA GLN A 596 -3.24 1.99 37.28
C GLN A 596 -2.00 2.08 36.37
N LYS A 597 -0.86 1.51 36.77
CA LYS A 597 0.41 1.56 36.03
C LYS A 597 0.26 1.00 34.61
N PHE A 598 -0.48 -0.08 34.45
CA PHE A 598 -0.72 -0.75 33.16
C PHE A 598 -2.12 -0.48 32.58
N ARG A 599 -2.64 0.75 32.77
CA ARG A 599 -3.83 1.28 32.07
C ARG A 599 -3.66 1.29 30.55
N GLY A 600 -4.77 1.49 29.83
CA GLY A 600 -4.75 1.57 28.36
C GLY A 600 -3.82 2.67 27.81
N ARG A 601 -2.92 2.32 26.89
CA ARG A 601 -2.10 3.26 26.09
C ARG A 601 -1.98 2.84 24.62
N GLY A 602 -1.73 3.81 23.74
CA GLY A 602 -1.53 3.64 22.30
C GLY A 602 -2.82 3.38 21.51
N PHE A 603 -2.67 3.16 20.21
CA PHE A 603 -3.76 3.07 19.23
C PHE A 603 -4.80 1.97 19.53
N LYS A 604 -4.39 0.95 20.31
CA LYS A 604 -5.23 -0.18 20.70
C LYS A 604 -5.39 -0.36 22.20
N MET A 605 -5.07 0.66 23.00
CA MET A 605 -5.25 0.64 24.45
C MET A 605 -4.60 -0.62 25.07
N LEU A 606 -3.30 -0.81 24.86
CA LEU A 606 -2.51 -1.85 25.50
C LEU A 606 -2.75 -1.80 27.01
N THR A 607 -3.30 -2.88 27.60
CA THR A 607 -3.78 -2.89 28.99
C THR A 607 -3.35 -4.17 29.71
N GLY A 608 -2.87 -4.02 30.95
CA GLY A 608 -2.47 -5.11 31.83
C GLY A 608 -1.03 -5.61 31.61
N LEU A 609 -0.38 -6.01 32.69
CA LEU A 609 1.05 -6.37 32.74
C LEU A 609 1.42 -7.50 31.75
N ASP A 610 0.53 -8.46 31.48
CA ASP A 610 0.75 -9.50 30.46
C ASP A 610 0.98 -8.90 29.07
N THR A 611 0.07 -8.03 28.64
CA THR A 611 0.15 -7.40 27.32
C THR A 611 1.34 -6.45 27.21
N TYR A 612 1.59 -5.65 28.26
CA TYR A 612 2.77 -4.78 28.34
C TYR A 612 4.06 -5.57 28.29
N SER A 613 4.22 -6.61 29.11
CA SER A 613 5.44 -7.42 29.11
C SER A 613 5.68 -8.13 27.77
N SER A 614 4.63 -8.58 27.11
CA SER A 614 4.72 -9.18 25.77
C SER A 614 5.21 -8.16 24.74
N TYR A 615 4.71 -6.92 24.78
CA TYR A 615 5.16 -5.84 23.92
C TYR A 615 6.60 -5.42 24.23
N TRP A 616 6.98 -5.30 25.50
CA TRP A 616 8.33 -4.96 25.93
C TRP A 616 9.35 -6.01 25.47
N VAL A 617 9.00 -7.29 25.59
CA VAL A 617 9.80 -8.39 25.06
C VAL A 617 9.93 -8.28 23.54
N TYR A 618 8.84 -8.00 22.84
CA TYR A 618 8.88 -7.82 21.39
C TYR A 618 9.77 -6.66 20.96
N ARG A 619 9.73 -5.53 21.68
CA ARG A 619 10.61 -4.37 21.45
C ARG A 619 12.05 -4.56 21.92
N GLY A 620 12.38 -5.68 22.57
CA GLY A 620 13.71 -5.92 23.14
C GLY A 620 14.00 -5.10 24.42
N TRP A 621 12.99 -4.48 25.03
CA TRP A 621 13.13 -3.67 26.24
C TRP A 621 13.05 -4.47 27.54
N LEU A 622 12.71 -5.76 27.45
CA LEU A 622 12.63 -6.70 28.56
C LEU A 622 13.09 -8.08 28.09
N SER A 623 13.97 -8.74 28.85
CA SER A 623 14.32 -10.12 28.52
C SER A 623 13.24 -11.10 29.00
N LYS A 624 12.94 -12.11 28.19
CA LYS A 624 12.08 -13.24 28.59
C LYS A 624 12.61 -14.02 29.80
N SER A 625 13.92 -13.94 30.07
CA SER A 625 14.53 -14.58 31.24
C SER A 625 14.32 -13.79 32.53
N ASP A 626 13.84 -12.55 32.45
CA ASP A 626 13.72 -11.68 33.63
C ASP A 626 12.48 -11.98 34.46
N PHE A 627 11.55 -12.78 33.96
CA PHE A 627 10.29 -13.11 34.61
C PHE A 627 9.81 -14.52 34.26
N ASP A 628 8.94 -15.08 35.09
CA ASP A 628 8.37 -16.40 34.87
C ASP A 628 7.12 -16.32 34.00
N LYS A 629 7.10 -17.06 32.89
CA LYS A 629 5.92 -17.13 32.03
C LYS A 629 4.69 -17.62 32.80
N TYR A 630 3.54 -17.02 32.51
CA TYR A 630 2.27 -17.34 33.18
C TYR A 630 2.36 -17.18 34.71
N TRP A 631 2.95 -16.07 35.19
CA TRP A 631 3.09 -15.81 36.63
C TRP A 631 1.75 -15.73 37.35
N TRP A 632 0.68 -15.37 36.63
CA TRP A 632 -0.69 -15.36 37.16
C TRP A 632 -1.25 -16.75 37.48
N ASP A 633 -0.61 -17.83 37.02
CA ASP A 633 -0.98 -19.20 37.40
C ASP A 633 -0.47 -19.57 38.80
N ASP A 634 0.40 -18.75 39.40
CA ASP A 634 0.87 -18.94 40.78
C ASP A 634 -0.33 -19.00 41.75
N PRO A 635 -0.38 -19.99 42.66
CA PRO A 635 -1.46 -20.07 43.66
C PRO A 635 -1.63 -18.80 44.49
N GLU A 636 -0.55 -18.08 44.79
CA GLU A 636 -0.63 -16.84 45.57
C GLU A 636 -1.15 -15.66 44.75
N TYR A 637 -0.98 -15.67 43.42
CA TYR A 637 -1.65 -14.69 42.54
C TYR A 637 -3.17 -14.83 42.64
N LYS A 638 -3.68 -16.07 42.62
CA LYS A 638 -5.13 -16.35 42.77
C LYS A 638 -5.66 -15.94 44.15
N LYS A 639 -4.82 -15.97 45.18
CA LYS A 639 -5.12 -15.47 46.53
C LYS A 639 -4.91 -13.97 46.69
N LYS A 640 -4.50 -13.27 45.62
CA LYS A 640 -4.19 -11.84 45.61
C LYS A 640 -3.09 -11.45 46.61
N ASN A 641 -2.06 -12.30 46.73
CA ASN A 641 -0.93 -12.14 47.63
C ASN A 641 0.40 -12.07 46.87
N ALA A 642 0.80 -10.85 46.48
CA ALA A 642 1.99 -10.65 45.64
C ALA A 642 3.28 -11.09 46.36
N GLY A 643 3.38 -10.80 47.66
CA GLY A 643 4.57 -11.14 48.47
C GLY A 643 4.77 -12.64 48.69
N GLY A 644 3.73 -13.46 48.50
CA GLY A 644 3.81 -14.91 48.58
C GLY A 644 4.15 -15.61 47.27
N MET A 645 4.09 -14.91 46.13
CA MET A 645 4.28 -15.52 44.83
C MET A 645 5.69 -16.10 44.67
N LYS A 646 5.76 -17.31 44.11
CA LYS A 646 7.03 -17.96 43.76
C LYS A 646 7.44 -17.63 42.33
N LYS A 647 6.47 -17.53 41.42
CA LYS A 647 6.72 -17.03 40.07
C LYS A 647 6.96 -15.53 40.10
N LYS A 648 8.02 -15.08 39.45
CA LYS A 648 8.42 -13.69 39.36
C LYS A 648 7.62 -12.97 38.24
N PRO A 649 6.77 -11.99 38.57
CA PRO A 649 6.16 -11.12 37.56
C PRO A 649 7.22 -10.19 36.92
N PRO A 650 6.98 -9.73 35.68
CA PRO A 650 7.89 -8.80 34.99
C PRO A 650 7.93 -7.44 35.69
N LYS A 651 9.07 -6.76 35.58
CA LYS A 651 9.28 -5.41 36.10
C LYS A 651 9.39 -4.43 34.95
N ILE A 652 8.43 -3.52 34.85
CA ILE A 652 8.41 -2.43 33.87
C ILE A 652 8.22 -1.15 34.67
N GLU A 653 9.22 -0.27 34.66
CA GLU A 653 9.17 0.97 35.43
C GLU A 653 8.57 2.14 34.67
N ASN A 654 8.68 2.12 33.35
CA ASN A 654 8.32 3.22 32.45
C ASN A 654 7.25 2.82 31.42
N PRO A 655 6.03 2.41 31.82
CA PRO A 655 4.98 2.00 30.88
C PRO A 655 4.54 3.12 29.93
N GLN A 656 4.79 4.39 30.27
CA GLN A 656 4.53 5.56 29.43
C GLN A 656 5.41 5.60 28.17
N LYS A 657 6.43 4.74 28.06
CA LYS A 657 7.25 4.60 26.85
C LYS A 657 6.42 4.35 25.59
N VAL A 658 5.26 3.72 25.72
CA VAL A 658 4.30 3.52 24.62
C VAL A 658 3.82 4.83 23.99
N THR A 659 3.82 5.94 24.75
CA THR A 659 3.33 7.24 24.30
C THR A 659 4.43 8.29 24.15
N GLU A 660 5.70 7.89 24.15
CA GLU A 660 6.85 8.79 23.92
C GLU A 660 6.92 9.27 22.46
N SER A 661 6.40 8.49 21.51
CA SER A 661 6.37 8.85 20.10
C SER A 661 5.06 8.42 19.43
N ALA A 662 4.70 9.11 18.34
CA ALA A 662 3.57 8.72 17.50
C ALA A 662 3.76 7.31 16.93
N TYR A 663 4.98 6.95 16.55
CA TYR A 663 5.33 5.61 16.11
C TYR A 663 5.02 4.55 17.17
N ASP A 664 5.50 4.70 18.40
CA ASP A 664 5.27 3.71 19.47
C ASP A 664 3.78 3.57 19.80
N CYS A 665 3.05 4.69 19.79
CA CYS A 665 1.59 4.71 19.96
C CYS A 665 0.91 3.81 18.93
N ILE A 666 1.24 3.93 17.65
CA ILE A 666 0.60 3.16 16.58
C ILE A 666 1.14 1.72 16.52
N ASP A 667 2.44 1.52 16.77
CA ASP A 667 3.11 0.21 16.75
C ASP A 667 2.45 -0.78 17.71
N THR A 668 2.03 -0.33 18.90
CA THR A 668 1.26 -1.18 19.82
C THR A 668 0.00 -1.77 19.18
N GLY A 669 -0.64 -1.04 18.27
CA GLY A 669 -1.82 -1.52 17.57
C GLY A 669 -1.50 -2.59 16.53
N GLY A 670 -0.43 -2.39 15.74
CA GLY A 670 0.07 -3.38 14.80
C GLY A 670 0.51 -4.67 15.52
N PHE A 671 1.32 -4.51 16.57
CA PHE A 671 1.72 -5.61 17.46
C PHE A 671 0.50 -6.34 18.04
N PHE A 672 -0.48 -5.61 18.59
CA PHE A 672 -1.60 -6.26 19.27
C PHE A 672 -2.42 -7.13 18.32
N ILE A 673 -2.71 -6.62 17.12
CA ILE A 673 -3.52 -7.33 16.12
C ILE A 673 -2.74 -8.49 15.48
N VAL A 674 -1.51 -8.24 15.04
CA VAL A 674 -0.74 -9.20 14.23
C VAL A 674 0.05 -10.18 15.08
N CYS A 675 0.61 -9.73 16.21
CA CYS A 675 1.48 -10.53 17.05
C CYS A 675 0.73 -11.13 18.25
N PHE A 676 0.12 -10.29 19.08
CA PHE A 676 -0.50 -10.75 20.33
C PHE A 676 -1.81 -11.52 20.10
N LYS A 677 -2.64 -11.05 19.15
CA LYS A 677 -3.88 -11.71 18.71
C LYS A 677 -3.70 -12.41 17.36
N SER A 678 -2.65 -13.21 17.20
CA SER A 678 -2.19 -13.80 15.93
C SER A 678 -3.23 -14.51 15.05
N LYS A 679 -4.38 -14.92 15.59
CA LYS A 679 -5.48 -15.50 14.80
C LYS A 679 -6.30 -14.46 14.04
N VAL A 680 -6.26 -13.19 14.44
CA VAL A 680 -7.10 -12.11 13.89
C VAL A 680 -6.76 -11.86 12.43
N LEU A 681 -5.49 -11.95 12.03
CA LEU A 681 -5.07 -11.73 10.65
C LEU A 681 -5.76 -12.70 9.67
N LYS A 682 -5.77 -14.00 10.02
CA LYS A 682 -6.49 -15.03 9.27
C LYS A 682 -7.99 -14.72 9.14
N VAL A 683 -8.60 -14.20 10.21
CA VAL A 683 -10.01 -13.80 10.19
C VAL A 683 -10.24 -12.58 9.30
N MET A 684 -9.32 -11.62 9.25
CA MET A 684 -9.43 -10.49 8.32
C MET A 684 -9.34 -10.96 6.85
N ASP A 685 -8.52 -11.97 6.57
CA ASP A 685 -8.34 -12.50 5.22
C ASP A 685 -9.55 -13.29 4.70
N GLU A 686 -10.38 -13.82 5.60
CA GLU A 686 -11.69 -14.43 5.29
C GLU A 686 -12.71 -13.41 4.74
N ASP A 687 -12.48 -12.12 4.92
CA ASP A 687 -13.38 -11.07 4.47
C ASP A 687 -13.57 -11.11 2.94
N LYS A 688 -14.78 -10.82 2.49
CA LYS A 688 -15.14 -10.73 1.08
C LYS A 688 -15.76 -9.36 0.87
N PHE A 689 -15.24 -8.61 -0.09
CA PHE A 689 -15.88 -7.38 -0.52
C PHE A 689 -17.24 -7.74 -1.15
N GLY A 690 -18.31 -7.09 -0.66
CA GLY A 690 -19.70 -7.39 -1.00
C GLY A 690 -20.69 -7.16 0.16
N LYS A 691 -21.80 -6.47 -0.10
CA LYS A 691 -22.74 -5.95 0.92
C LYS A 691 -23.44 -6.98 1.83
N SER A 692 -23.34 -8.29 1.59
CA SER A 692 -24.19 -9.29 2.27
C SER A 692 -23.63 -9.88 3.58
N ASP A 693 -22.32 -9.81 3.87
CA ASP A 693 -21.71 -10.46 5.07
C ASP A 693 -20.79 -9.55 5.93
N ASP A 694 -20.70 -8.25 5.62
CA ASP A 694 -19.81 -7.29 6.32
C ASP A 694 -19.98 -7.30 7.84
N ASP A 695 -21.23 -7.34 8.32
CA ASP A 695 -21.52 -7.23 9.75
C ASP A 695 -20.98 -8.42 10.55
N ASN A 696 -21.00 -9.61 9.96
CA ASN A 696 -20.58 -10.85 10.59
C ASN A 696 -19.06 -10.93 10.68
N ILE A 697 -18.35 -10.60 9.59
CA ILE A 697 -16.89 -10.60 9.59
C ILE A 697 -16.33 -9.51 10.52
N ILE A 698 -16.92 -8.31 10.52
CA ILE A 698 -16.56 -7.25 11.48
C ILE A 698 -16.79 -7.73 12.93
N LEU A 699 -17.87 -8.46 13.20
CA LEU A 699 -18.12 -9.03 14.52
C LEU A 699 -17.09 -10.09 14.90
N LYS A 700 -16.71 -10.99 13.97
CA LYS A 700 -15.66 -12.00 14.21
C LYS A 700 -14.32 -11.35 14.53
N VAL A 701 -13.91 -10.35 13.74
CA VAL A 701 -12.68 -9.57 13.99
C VAL A 701 -12.75 -8.86 15.35
N THR A 702 -13.87 -8.20 15.65
CA THR A 702 -14.09 -7.53 16.94
C THR A 702 -13.95 -8.49 18.12
N LYS A 703 -14.55 -9.69 18.03
CA LYS A 703 -14.42 -10.73 19.06
C LYS A 703 -12.99 -11.27 19.16
N GLY A 704 -12.29 -11.40 18.04
CA GLY A 704 -10.88 -11.80 18.02
C GLY A 704 -9.97 -10.81 18.74
N ILE A 705 -10.24 -9.51 18.62
CA ILE A 705 -9.50 -8.42 19.27
C ILE A 705 -9.87 -8.32 20.76
N ASN A 706 -11.17 -8.17 21.07
CA ASN A 706 -11.66 -7.79 22.40
C ASN A 706 -12.22 -8.93 23.26
N GLY A 707 -12.34 -10.15 22.71
CA GLY A 707 -13.01 -11.28 23.37
C GLY A 707 -14.53 -11.14 23.48
N ALA A 708 -15.11 -10.01 23.05
CA ALA A 708 -16.52 -9.66 23.11
C ALA A 708 -16.89 -8.71 21.96
N ASP A 709 -18.10 -8.16 21.97
CA ASP A 709 -18.68 -7.26 20.96
C ASP A 709 -18.69 -5.78 21.38
N LYS A 710 -17.80 -5.37 22.28
CA LYS A 710 -17.71 -4.00 22.78
C LYS A 710 -17.51 -2.98 21.64
N GLY A 711 -18.41 -1.99 21.56
CA GLY A 711 -18.36 -0.93 20.55
C GLY A 711 -18.64 -1.42 19.12
N ILE A 712 -19.36 -2.54 18.96
CA ILE A 712 -19.61 -3.14 17.64
C ILE A 712 -20.34 -2.21 16.67
N ALA A 713 -21.25 -1.37 17.17
CA ALA A 713 -22.01 -0.44 16.31
C ALA A 713 -21.07 0.57 15.65
N GLU A 714 -20.19 1.20 16.43
CA GLU A 714 -19.19 2.15 15.96
C GLU A 714 -18.15 1.48 15.06
N ARG A 715 -17.72 0.26 15.39
CA ARG A 715 -16.75 -0.51 14.58
C ARG A 715 -17.30 -0.83 13.20
N LYS A 716 -18.61 -1.16 13.12
CA LYS A 716 -19.29 -1.37 11.83
C LYS A 716 -19.29 -0.10 11.00
N VAL A 717 -19.61 1.05 11.60
CA VAL A 717 -19.59 2.35 10.89
C VAL A 717 -18.20 2.67 10.35
N ALA A 718 -17.18 2.63 11.21
CA ALA A 718 -15.81 2.98 10.83
C ALA A 718 -15.22 2.00 9.79
N THR A 719 -15.41 0.68 9.97
CA THR A 719 -14.88 -0.33 9.05
C THR A 719 -15.58 -0.26 7.69
N LYS A 720 -16.91 -0.09 7.65
CA LYS A 720 -17.63 0.11 6.38
C LYS A 720 -17.23 1.40 5.69
N LYS A 721 -16.94 2.46 6.45
CA LYS A 721 -16.40 3.69 5.88
C LYS A 721 -15.02 3.45 5.27
N ALA A 722 -14.15 2.69 5.93
CA ALA A 722 -12.86 2.28 5.37
C ALA A 722 -13.05 1.49 4.06
N LYS A 723 -13.97 0.52 4.02
CA LYS A 723 -14.31 -0.21 2.80
C LYS A 723 -14.79 0.72 1.69
N GLU A 724 -15.73 1.63 1.98
CA GLU A 724 -16.24 2.62 1.01
C GLU A 724 -15.11 3.43 0.35
N VAL A 725 -14.10 3.86 1.12
CA VAL A 725 -13.03 4.73 0.63
C VAL A 725 -11.84 3.98 0.03
N ILE A 726 -11.59 2.72 0.43
CA ILE A 726 -10.43 1.93 -0.02
C ILE A 726 -10.79 0.93 -1.13
N ASP A 727 -11.97 0.31 -1.06
CA ASP A 727 -12.41 -0.72 -2.01
C ASP A 727 -12.84 -0.13 -3.37
N ASP A 728 -12.92 -0.98 -4.39
CA ASP A 728 -13.30 -0.66 -5.77
C ASP A 728 -14.81 -0.67 -6.00
N GLU A 729 -15.63 -1.07 -5.02
CA GLU A 729 -17.09 -1.02 -5.11
C GLU A 729 -17.62 0.42 -5.24
N VAL A 730 -18.62 0.61 -6.10
CA VAL A 730 -19.32 1.88 -6.40
C VAL A 730 -20.66 1.97 -5.67
#